data_AF-A0A935REE7-F1
#
_entry.id   AF-A0A935REE7-F1
#
_cell.length_a   1.000
_cell.length_b   1.000
_cell.length_c   1.000
_cell.angle_alpha   90.00
_cell.angle_beta   90.00
_cell.angle_gamma   90.00
#
_symmetry.space_group_name_H-M   'P 1'
#
loop_
_entity.id
_entity.type
_entity.pdbx_description
1 polymer ?
#
loop_
_entity_poly.entity_id
_entity_poly.type
_entity_poly.pdbx_seq_one_letter_code
_entity_poly.pdbx_strand_id
1 'polypeptide(L)'
;MLRLARPLAVVIPLFLFVTLAGLLPAVAGAADLDSLRREIEANGWSFTVNDHFTSTLTEARRAGLRGYAPPPGYDKELASHLVILPQDKTLPSNFSWVDQGGVTPVKDQSSCGSCWAFAATAELEAHMKIRYGVTLDLSEQQVVSCNNYGAGCDGGWADAAYTVFQQKGGVLENCHPYLAADPPQAACLQDQFLKFAWVTGYRYISNNVTQIKTALLDGPVCTGIDANEAFEAYESGCFDAPGSYVNHLVLIVGWDDRACGGNGAWLIKNSWGPGFGQSGYIWVQYGAALTGHDVTQLTCATPTTAFAISSTLGTEPLMAGATVPVTWSTSGVGVGTVDLRLGWDGLCSDVVIAAGVPNTGHYDWVVPNTSAPAARLLISASAGTRYGYDFADRPLQIVGHRTRYVSAAGSNTAPYETPATAAHSIADAVAACAGHDTVLVAGGAYTSRITVSSTVRILGSWNAAFTAQDRLAHPTRVECGGSALRFNAAAGDFSLVDNFVFENCYGGNGSAPVPGQHGGAIFVQDAAPTIRNCEFRNNRAALGSNLGYGGAICVLGGQPRVESCVFTGNRATRGGAISAIGAEVAITNCTFTANACADSADGCFGAALHGQSSQLDVVGGSIDGNGSCYRGGAMYIAGGAATLTDVSVKGNRARFGGGGLAVAGGSLELARVLVEGNTVALGNGGGAEFEGGLIAARNTIFRGNRAPGLGGGISGLGLGGSIENCLVDGNSGGSVGGLLATASGALAVRNNIVVRNAGGGLTVVGSGAAADWNNVWGNPGGDYPAGSQPGANDLGRDPLLAAAPGDCALGEHSPCLDRGDPEPACADPDGSRADIGVHGGPGAVMVAPPAVTGAAVTALGGGRVRLNWTASPATDIHHYVVYRDTAAAFVPSPAKAVSVVAHPAVQLEEAPPAGPWYYVVSAVDATGHAGGFSAQVAAWSAATPVPDAGLPAALAVASVRPNPFNPRTVVSFDVPRTGAVQLAIHDLRGRLVRRLLDGSLAAGRHEVKWDGTDEGGRPAAAGVYLLRLRQGDEAVSTKLVLAK
;
A
#
# COMPACT_ATOMS: atom_id res chain seq x y z
N MET A 1 -17.58 25.40 37.60
CA MET A 1 -17.67 26.46 38.63
C MET A 1 -16.34 26.52 39.37
N LEU A 2 -15.85 27.75 39.65
CA LEU A 2 -14.48 28.15 40.11
C LEU A 2 -13.37 27.88 39.06
N ARG A 3 -12.81 28.81 38.25
CA ARG A 3 -12.33 30.23 38.41
C ARG A 3 -11.32 30.38 39.56
N LEU A 4 -10.11 30.95 39.44
CA LEU A 4 -9.50 31.87 38.46
C LEU A 4 -7.96 31.83 38.64
N ALA A 5 -7.21 31.76 37.54
CA ALA A 5 -5.78 32.11 37.48
C ALA A 5 -5.63 33.44 36.69
N ARG A 6 -4.64 34.23 37.10
CA ARG A 6 -4.40 35.65 36.76
C ARG A 6 -4.17 35.91 35.25
N PRO A 7 -4.62 37.05 34.71
CA PRO A 7 -4.10 37.61 33.46
C PRO A 7 -3.35 38.93 33.68
N LEU A 8 -2.43 39.29 32.79
CA LEU A 8 -2.21 40.69 32.44
C LEU A 8 -1.74 40.79 30.97
N ALA A 9 -2.58 41.46 30.17
CA ALA A 9 -2.41 41.87 28.78
C ALA A 9 -2.05 43.39 28.77
N VAL A 10 -1.15 43.91 27.93
CA VAL A 10 -1.40 44.55 26.59
C VAL A 10 -2.44 45.71 26.73
N VAL A 11 -2.26 47.00 26.38
CA VAL A 11 -1.31 47.76 25.52
C VAL A 11 -1.61 49.30 25.54
N ILE A 12 -0.60 50.17 25.30
CA ILE A 12 -0.55 51.54 24.64
C ILE A 12 -1.29 52.76 25.30
N PRO A 13 -0.90 54.07 25.13
CA PRO A 13 0.00 54.75 24.13
C PRO A 13 1.15 55.62 24.70
N LEU A 14 2.31 55.78 24.04
CA LEU A 14 2.74 56.70 22.94
C LEU A 14 2.72 58.21 23.27
N PHE A 15 3.90 58.87 23.39
CA PHE A 15 4.39 59.98 22.52
C PHE A 15 5.79 60.54 22.92
N LEU A 16 6.69 60.55 21.92
CA LEU A 16 7.77 61.50 21.52
C LEU A 16 9.06 61.84 22.35
N PHE A 17 10.19 61.36 21.80
CA PHE A 17 11.43 62.04 21.27
C PHE A 17 12.55 62.70 22.13
N VAL A 18 13.80 62.21 21.88
CA VAL A 18 15.10 62.92 21.59
C VAL A 18 15.90 63.50 22.80
N THR A 19 17.23 63.34 23.02
CA THR A 19 18.44 63.06 22.20
C THR A 19 19.69 62.71 23.06
N LEU A 20 20.64 61.99 22.44
CA LEU A 20 22.14 62.07 22.45
C LEU A 20 23.05 61.78 23.69
N ALA A 21 23.71 60.61 23.61
CA ALA A 21 25.15 60.27 23.62
C ALA A 21 26.21 60.92 24.55
N GLY A 22 27.11 60.06 25.06
CA GLY A 22 28.48 60.41 25.48
C GLY A 22 29.32 59.27 26.09
N LEU A 23 30.24 58.71 25.28
CA LEU A 23 31.50 57.96 25.57
C LEU A 23 31.48 56.46 25.94
N LEU A 24 31.95 55.64 24.98
CA LEU A 24 32.46 54.26 25.10
C LEU A 24 34.00 54.25 25.01
N PRO A 25 34.72 53.27 25.60
CA PRO A 25 36.02 52.85 25.11
C PRO A 25 35.86 51.86 23.94
N ALA A 26 36.78 51.92 22.98
CA ALA A 26 36.78 51.18 21.74
C ALA A 26 36.83 49.64 21.94
N VAL A 27 35.95 48.93 21.25
CA VAL A 27 36.04 47.49 21.00
C VAL A 27 36.65 47.34 19.60
N ALA A 28 37.86 46.79 19.52
CA ALA A 28 38.45 46.36 18.26
C ALA A 28 37.75 45.07 17.81
N GLY A 29 37.10 45.08 16.64
CA GLY A 29 36.37 43.94 16.09
C GLY A 29 36.02 44.16 14.62
N ALA A 30 36.13 43.08 13.84
CA ALA A 30 36.04 43.00 12.37
C ALA A 30 37.21 43.63 11.61
N ALA A 31 37.61 43.02 10.48
CA ALA A 31 38.43 43.73 9.50
C ALA A 31 37.70 45.04 9.20
N ASP A 32 38.41 46.18 9.20
CA ASP A 32 37.79 47.45 8.83
C ASP A 32 37.32 47.30 7.37
N LEU A 33 36.05 46.94 7.16
CA LEU A 33 35.49 46.73 5.83
C LEU A 33 35.66 47.97 4.98
N ASP A 34 35.67 49.16 5.60
CA ASP A 34 35.92 50.40 4.88
C ASP A 34 37.40 50.52 4.48
N SER A 35 38.33 49.96 5.25
CA SER A 35 39.73 49.81 4.82
C SER A 35 39.87 48.85 3.65
N LEU A 36 39.24 47.67 3.72
CA LEU A 36 39.27 46.70 2.63
C LEU A 36 38.64 47.28 1.35
N ARG A 37 37.52 48.00 1.46
CA ARG A 37 36.88 48.70 0.33
C ARG A 37 37.80 49.76 -0.28
N ARG A 38 38.50 50.56 0.55
CA ARG A 38 39.49 51.54 0.07
C ARG A 38 40.67 50.86 -0.61
N GLU A 39 41.12 49.72 -0.10
CA GLU A 39 42.22 48.94 -0.69
C GLU A 39 41.82 48.33 -2.03
N ILE A 40 40.61 47.76 -2.13
CA ILE A 40 40.02 47.25 -3.38
C ILE A 40 39.97 48.36 -4.44
N GLU A 41 39.45 49.54 -4.08
CA GLU A 41 39.36 50.67 -5.00
C GLU A 41 40.75 51.19 -5.41
N ALA A 42 41.69 51.31 -4.47
CA ALA A 42 43.04 51.80 -4.73
C ALA A 42 43.85 50.87 -5.64
N ASN A 43 43.65 49.56 -5.53
CA ASN A 43 44.32 48.57 -6.37
C ASN A 43 43.56 48.22 -7.65
N GLY A 44 42.33 48.73 -7.82
CA GLY A 44 41.50 48.45 -8.99
C GLY A 44 41.02 46.99 -9.05
N TRP A 45 40.80 46.36 -7.90
CA TRP A 45 40.31 44.99 -7.79
C TRP A 45 38.81 44.88 -8.12
N SER A 46 38.39 43.71 -8.59
CA SER A 46 37.12 43.49 -9.28
C SER A 46 36.04 42.79 -8.43
N PHE A 47 36.15 42.82 -7.11
CA PHE A 47 35.23 42.17 -6.16
C PHE A 47 34.68 43.13 -5.10
N THR A 48 33.59 42.70 -4.45
CA THR A 48 33.01 43.40 -3.29
C THR A 48 33.22 42.59 -2.02
N VAL A 49 33.18 43.30 -0.89
CA VAL A 49 33.33 42.72 0.45
C VAL A 49 32.18 43.10 1.37
N ASN A 50 31.80 42.16 2.23
CA ASN A 50 30.81 42.31 3.28
C ASN A 50 31.25 41.60 4.58
N ASP A 51 30.44 41.71 5.63
CA ASP A 51 30.73 41.14 6.94
C ASP A 51 29.94 39.87 7.24
N HIS A 52 29.27 39.26 6.27
CA HIS A 52 28.39 38.11 6.51
C HIS A 52 29.13 36.92 7.16
N PHE A 53 30.39 36.70 6.76
CA PHE A 53 31.26 35.69 7.34
C PHE A 53 32.14 36.22 8.49
N THR A 54 32.59 37.47 8.41
CA THR A 54 33.57 38.02 9.36
C THR A 54 32.96 38.64 10.63
N SER A 55 31.69 39.06 10.61
CA SER A 55 30.98 39.62 11.79
C SER A 55 30.58 38.56 12.81
N THR A 56 30.44 37.30 12.39
CA THR A 56 29.95 36.20 13.22
C THR A 56 31.06 35.46 13.97
N LEU A 57 32.33 35.71 13.61
CA LEU A 57 33.50 35.00 14.13
C LEU A 57 34.62 35.95 14.56
N THR A 58 35.21 35.72 15.73
CA THR A 58 36.42 36.42 16.20
C THR A 58 37.60 36.12 15.27
N GLU A 59 38.59 37.03 15.20
CA GLU A 59 39.80 36.84 14.39
C GLU A 59 40.52 35.50 14.66
N ALA A 60 40.69 35.11 15.93
CA ALA A 60 41.27 33.82 16.31
C ALA A 60 40.46 32.62 15.80
N ARG A 61 39.12 32.74 15.74
CA ARG A 61 38.24 31.71 15.18
C ARG A 61 38.37 31.65 13.66
N ARG A 62 38.45 32.80 12.96
CA ARG A 62 38.65 32.85 11.50
C ARG A 62 39.98 32.24 11.09
N ALA A 63 41.04 32.55 11.83
CA ALA A 63 42.35 31.94 11.64
C ALA A 63 42.31 30.41 11.76
N GLY A 64 41.53 29.88 12.71
CA GLY A 64 41.34 28.44 12.90
C GLY A 64 40.57 27.72 11.79
N LEU A 65 39.97 28.42 10.82
CA LEU A 65 39.27 27.80 9.69
C LEU A 65 40.20 27.47 8.51
N ARG A 66 41.39 28.09 8.49
CA ARG A 66 42.40 27.97 7.44
C ARG A 66 43.39 26.88 7.82
N GLY A 67 42.93 25.65 7.71
CA GLY A 67 43.65 24.47 8.20
C GLY A 67 44.48 23.74 7.15
N TYR A 68 44.91 24.41 6.07
CA TYR A 68 45.87 23.76 5.17
C TYR A 68 47.25 23.71 5.83
N ALA A 69 47.69 22.51 6.19
CA ALA A 69 48.92 22.28 6.96
C ALA A 69 49.64 21.00 6.50
N PRO A 70 50.28 21.01 5.31
CA PRO A 70 51.05 19.87 4.83
C PRO A 70 52.33 19.63 5.66
N PRO A 71 52.84 18.39 5.72
CA PRO A 71 54.05 18.07 6.48
C PRO A 71 55.32 18.67 5.84
N PRO A 72 56.41 18.86 6.62
CA PRO A 72 57.67 19.35 6.06
C PRO A 72 58.19 18.49 4.89
N GLY A 73 58.48 19.14 3.76
CA GLY A 73 59.00 18.47 2.56
C GLY A 73 57.92 18.04 1.56
N TYR A 74 56.64 18.24 1.87
CA TYR A 74 55.51 17.92 0.99
C TYR A 74 55.64 18.55 -0.41
N ASP A 75 56.07 19.80 -0.51
CA ASP A 75 56.26 20.47 -1.83
C ASP A 75 57.25 19.73 -2.74
N LYS A 76 58.30 19.11 -2.17
CA LYS A 76 59.28 18.33 -2.93
C LYS A 76 58.69 17.01 -3.40
N GLU A 77 57.87 16.38 -2.55
CA GLU A 77 57.15 15.15 -2.88
C GLU A 77 56.15 15.42 -4.00
N LEU A 78 55.37 16.49 -3.88
CA LEU A 78 54.39 16.94 -4.87
C LEU A 78 55.05 17.21 -6.22
N ALA A 79 56.14 17.98 -6.23
CA ALA A 79 56.90 18.27 -7.44
C ALA A 79 57.45 17.01 -8.13
N SER A 80 57.83 15.98 -7.37
CA SER A 80 58.35 14.72 -7.93
C SER A 80 57.28 13.78 -8.51
N HIS A 81 56.00 14.02 -8.20
CA HIS A 81 54.85 13.21 -8.66
C HIS A 81 53.90 13.99 -9.58
N LEU A 82 54.30 15.17 -10.05
CA LEU A 82 53.52 15.97 -11.01
C LEU A 82 53.29 15.22 -12.31
N VAL A 83 52.03 15.16 -12.73
CA VAL A 83 51.63 14.56 -14.00
C VAL A 83 51.25 15.68 -14.98
N ILE A 84 51.77 15.59 -16.20
CA ILE A 84 51.29 16.38 -17.33
C ILE A 84 50.22 15.54 -18.04
N LEU A 85 48.99 16.02 -18.00
CA LEU A 85 47.86 15.42 -18.68
C LEU A 85 47.97 15.61 -20.20
N PRO A 86 47.63 14.58 -21.00
CA PRO A 86 47.51 14.74 -22.43
C PRO A 86 46.37 15.71 -22.74
N GLN A 87 46.62 16.66 -23.64
CA GLN A 87 45.60 17.62 -24.09
C GLN A 87 44.86 17.07 -25.32
N ASP A 88 44.11 16.00 -25.11
CA ASP A 88 43.36 15.27 -26.13
C ASP A 88 41.90 15.76 -26.30
N LYS A 89 41.41 16.59 -25.35
CA LYS A 89 40.08 17.18 -25.36
C LYS A 89 40.12 18.68 -25.71
N THR A 90 39.12 19.13 -26.48
CA THR A 90 38.91 20.57 -26.73
C THR A 90 38.46 21.27 -25.45
N LEU A 91 39.15 22.33 -25.05
CA LEU A 91 38.81 23.11 -23.87
C LEU A 91 37.84 24.25 -24.25
N PRO A 92 36.58 24.24 -23.77
CA PRO A 92 35.67 25.36 -23.98
C PRO A 92 36.14 26.61 -23.23
N SER A 93 35.67 27.79 -23.66
CA SER A 93 35.99 29.06 -23.01
C SER A 93 35.36 29.21 -21.62
N ASN A 94 34.35 28.40 -21.29
CA ASN A 94 33.76 28.30 -19.97
C ASN A 94 33.23 26.88 -19.74
N PHE A 95 33.20 26.46 -18.47
CA PHE A 95 32.71 25.16 -18.05
C PHE A 95 32.37 25.19 -16.56
N SER A 96 31.28 24.55 -16.16
CA SER A 96 30.84 24.51 -14.76
C SER A 96 30.22 23.16 -14.43
N TRP A 97 30.77 22.47 -13.42
CA TRP A 97 30.11 21.29 -12.84
C TRP A 97 28.89 21.66 -11.99
N VAL A 98 28.78 22.91 -11.54
CA VAL A 98 27.58 23.38 -10.85
C VAL A 98 26.40 23.36 -11.82
N ASP A 99 26.59 23.93 -13.02
CA ASP A 99 25.54 24.02 -14.05
C ASP A 99 25.17 22.66 -14.63
N GLN A 100 26.12 21.73 -14.66
CA GLN A 100 25.91 20.33 -15.08
C GLN A 100 25.37 19.44 -13.96
N GLY A 101 25.14 19.97 -12.77
CA GLY A 101 24.67 19.20 -11.62
C GLY A 101 25.67 18.17 -11.10
N GLY A 102 26.96 18.30 -11.42
CA GLY A 102 28.05 17.38 -11.06
C GLY A 102 28.55 17.51 -9.62
N VAL A 103 28.08 18.49 -8.84
CA VAL A 103 28.49 18.69 -7.45
C VAL A 103 27.33 18.52 -6.45
N THR A 104 27.66 18.24 -5.20
CA THR A 104 26.75 18.24 -4.05
C THR A 104 26.56 19.67 -3.49
N PRO A 105 25.58 19.91 -2.60
CA PRO A 105 25.43 21.20 -1.91
C PRO A 105 26.69 21.66 -1.17
N VAL A 106 26.81 22.97 -0.91
CA VAL A 106 27.89 23.53 -0.08
C VAL A 106 27.67 23.17 1.38
N LYS A 107 28.73 22.71 2.05
CA LYS A 107 28.73 22.35 3.48
C LYS A 107 29.54 23.36 4.31
N ASP A 108 29.43 23.27 5.63
CA ASP A 108 30.06 24.18 6.59
C ASP A 108 30.99 23.41 7.55
N GLN A 109 32.29 23.73 7.49
CA GLN A 109 33.32 23.16 8.37
C GLN A 109 33.27 23.67 9.81
N SER A 110 32.31 24.55 10.13
CA SER A 110 32.11 25.14 11.45
C SER A 110 33.41 25.73 11.98
N SER A 111 33.78 25.47 13.25
CA SER A 111 34.90 26.14 13.92
C SER A 111 36.25 25.41 13.84
N CYS A 112 36.36 24.39 13.00
CA CYS A 112 37.49 23.46 12.91
C CYS A 112 38.26 23.70 11.60
N GLY A 113 39.59 23.59 11.63
CA GLY A 113 40.49 23.75 10.48
C GLY A 113 40.48 22.53 9.55
N SER A 114 39.31 22.04 9.20
CA SER A 114 39.10 20.80 8.43
C SER A 114 38.85 21.06 6.94
N CYS A 115 39.18 22.24 6.40
CA CYS A 115 39.02 22.56 4.98
C CYS A 115 39.59 21.48 4.05
N TRP A 116 40.69 20.85 4.46
CA TRP A 116 41.33 19.74 3.77
C TRP A 116 40.42 18.51 3.65
N ALA A 117 39.67 18.18 4.71
CA ALA A 117 38.72 17.08 4.74
C ALA A 117 37.47 17.41 3.90
N PHE A 118 36.97 18.65 3.98
CA PHE A 118 35.80 19.09 3.22
C PHE A 118 36.07 19.14 1.72
N ALA A 119 37.19 19.72 1.29
CA ALA A 119 37.54 19.80 -0.12
C ALA A 119 37.72 18.40 -0.73
N ALA A 120 38.45 17.50 -0.06
CA ALA A 120 38.66 16.12 -0.53
C ALA A 120 37.37 15.27 -0.52
N THR A 121 36.51 15.46 0.48
CA THR A 121 35.21 14.77 0.55
C THR A 121 34.27 15.25 -0.56
N ALA A 122 34.18 16.58 -0.76
CA ALA A 122 33.40 17.18 -1.85
C ALA A 122 33.93 16.76 -3.23
N GLU A 123 35.24 16.59 -3.38
CA GLU A 123 35.83 16.03 -4.59
C GLU A 123 35.34 14.59 -4.82
N LEU A 124 35.39 13.73 -3.79
CA LEU A 124 34.97 12.34 -3.92
C LEU A 124 33.48 12.23 -4.25
N GLU A 125 32.63 13.00 -3.57
CA GLU A 125 31.21 13.11 -3.87
C GLU A 125 30.95 13.53 -5.32
N ALA A 126 31.66 14.56 -5.81
CA ALA A 126 31.49 15.05 -7.17
C ALA A 126 31.93 14.01 -8.20
N HIS A 127 33.08 13.35 -8.00
CA HIS A 127 33.53 12.29 -8.90
C HIS A 127 32.58 11.08 -8.92
N MET A 128 32.02 10.70 -7.77
CA MET A 128 31.00 9.63 -7.70
C MET A 128 29.73 10.03 -8.48
N LYS A 129 29.30 11.29 -8.35
CA LYS A 129 28.12 11.82 -9.03
C LYS A 129 28.32 11.94 -10.54
N ILE A 130 29.42 12.55 -10.97
CA ILE A 130 29.74 12.79 -12.39
C ILE A 130 29.94 11.48 -13.13
N ARG A 131 30.70 10.56 -12.55
CA ARG A 131 31.14 9.36 -13.25
C ARG A 131 30.16 8.21 -13.17
N TYR A 132 29.43 8.11 -12.05
CA TYR A 132 28.59 6.95 -11.74
C TYR A 132 27.12 7.30 -11.51
N GLY A 133 26.75 8.59 -11.56
CA GLY A 133 25.38 9.04 -11.30
C GLY A 133 24.93 8.90 -9.84
N VAL A 134 25.84 8.52 -8.94
CA VAL A 134 25.51 8.28 -7.52
C VAL A 134 25.71 9.57 -6.73
N THR A 135 24.62 10.09 -6.17
CA THR A 135 24.70 11.23 -5.25
C THR A 135 24.85 10.73 -3.82
N LEU A 136 26.00 11.01 -3.20
CA LEU A 136 26.31 10.66 -1.83
C LEU A 136 26.50 11.94 -1.00
N ASP A 137 26.09 11.87 0.26
CA ASP A 137 26.43 12.84 1.30
C ASP A 137 27.39 12.14 2.27
N LEU A 138 28.68 12.27 2.02
CA LEU A 138 29.75 11.57 2.72
C LEU A 138 30.19 12.34 3.98
N SER A 139 30.69 11.61 4.96
CA SER A 139 31.07 12.19 6.26
C SER A 139 32.47 12.79 6.27
N GLU A 140 32.56 14.11 6.43
CA GLU A 140 33.82 14.79 6.71
C GLU A 140 34.35 14.45 8.12
N GLN A 141 33.46 14.18 9.08
CA GLN A 141 33.87 13.79 10.43
C GLN A 141 34.62 12.46 10.44
N GLN A 142 34.27 11.53 9.55
CA GLN A 142 35.03 10.31 9.38
C GLN A 142 36.48 10.63 9.02
N VAL A 143 36.68 11.55 8.08
CA VAL A 143 38.02 11.92 7.61
C VAL A 143 38.85 12.53 8.75
N VAL A 144 38.24 13.44 9.52
CA VAL A 144 38.89 14.02 10.71
C VAL A 144 39.18 12.96 11.78
N SER A 145 38.20 12.13 12.15
CA SER A 145 38.31 11.23 13.30
C SER A 145 39.12 9.96 13.04
N CYS A 146 39.17 9.49 11.79
CA CYS A 146 39.69 8.18 11.42
C CYS A 146 41.04 8.22 10.71
N ASN A 147 41.70 9.38 10.59
CA ASN A 147 43.03 9.47 10.01
C ASN A 147 44.13 9.08 11.01
N ASN A 148 45.26 8.60 10.52
CA ASN A 148 46.43 8.22 11.33
C ASN A 148 47.65 9.13 11.05
N TYR A 149 47.44 10.31 10.48
CA TYR A 149 48.49 11.16 9.90
C TYR A 149 48.77 12.42 10.73
N GLY A 150 48.17 12.52 11.91
CA GLY A 150 48.28 13.71 12.77
C GLY A 150 47.52 14.93 12.25
N ALA A 151 46.66 14.73 11.24
CA ALA A 151 45.74 15.76 10.75
C ALA A 151 44.48 15.79 11.62
N GLY A 152 43.80 16.94 11.66
CA GLY A 152 42.64 17.15 12.53
C GLY A 152 42.07 18.55 12.38
N CYS A 153 41.52 19.08 13.47
CA CYS A 153 41.02 20.46 13.53
C CYS A 153 42.13 21.52 13.51
N ASP A 154 43.36 21.15 13.85
CA ASP A 154 44.53 22.02 13.72
C ASP A 154 45.12 22.04 12.30
N GLY A 155 44.55 21.26 11.38
CA GLY A 155 44.88 21.29 9.96
C GLY A 155 45.24 19.94 9.34
N GLY A 156 45.45 19.94 8.03
CA GLY A 156 45.77 18.76 7.22
C GLY A 156 45.94 19.10 5.74
N TRP A 157 45.97 18.06 4.89
CA TRP A 157 46.17 18.15 3.45
C TRP A 157 45.34 17.08 2.71
N ALA A 158 45.14 17.24 1.40
CA ALA A 158 44.25 16.38 0.61
C ALA A 158 44.59 14.88 0.73
N ASP A 159 45.87 14.52 0.67
CA ASP A 159 46.30 13.11 0.71
C ASP A 159 45.97 12.40 2.01
N ALA A 160 45.97 13.13 3.14
CA ALA A 160 45.53 12.59 4.42
C ALA A 160 44.07 12.11 4.33
N ALA A 161 43.21 12.87 3.64
CA ALA A 161 41.81 12.51 3.42
C ALA A 161 41.66 11.36 2.42
N TYR A 162 42.37 11.42 1.29
CA TYR A 162 42.35 10.35 0.28
C TYR A 162 42.75 9.01 0.88
N THR A 163 43.73 9.00 1.79
CA THR A 163 44.19 7.77 2.41
C THR A 163 43.16 7.16 3.36
N VAL A 164 42.35 7.99 4.05
CA VAL A 164 41.19 7.49 4.80
C VAL A 164 40.24 6.77 3.85
N PHE A 165 39.87 7.37 2.71
CA PHE A 165 38.98 6.75 1.74
C PHE A 165 39.57 5.50 1.07
N GLN A 166 40.88 5.45 0.82
CA GLN A 166 41.58 4.26 0.29
C GLN A 166 41.52 3.09 1.28
N GLN A 167 41.83 3.33 2.56
CA GLN A 167 41.96 2.26 3.54
C GLN A 167 40.61 1.84 4.12
N LYS A 168 39.68 2.78 4.26
CA LYS A 168 38.49 2.62 5.12
C LYS A 168 37.17 2.80 4.37
N GLY A 169 37.19 3.36 3.15
CA GLY A 169 36.00 3.73 2.37
C GLY A 169 35.20 4.86 3.03
N GLY A 170 34.39 5.58 2.25
CA GLY A 170 33.53 6.66 2.73
C GLY A 170 32.23 6.14 3.36
N VAL A 171 31.88 6.66 4.53
CA VAL A 171 30.56 6.52 5.17
C VAL A 171 29.70 7.75 4.92
N LEU A 172 28.39 7.63 5.14
CA LEU A 172 27.46 8.75 4.98
C LEU A 172 27.49 9.71 6.18
N GLU A 173 27.20 10.99 5.93
CA GLU A 173 27.23 12.08 6.92
C GLU A 173 26.23 11.85 8.07
N ASN A 174 25.02 11.35 7.78
CA ASN A 174 24.05 10.98 8.81
C ASN A 174 24.56 9.87 9.77
N CYS A 175 25.53 9.05 9.35
CA CYS A 175 26.05 7.96 10.17
C CYS A 175 27.17 8.42 11.10
N HIS A 176 27.97 9.37 10.63
CA HIS A 176 28.99 10.01 11.45
C HIS A 176 28.90 11.54 11.27
N PRO A 177 27.93 12.19 11.94
CA PRO A 177 27.69 13.62 11.75
C PRO A 177 28.89 14.46 12.11
N TYR A 178 29.04 15.59 11.42
CA TYR A 178 30.10 16.55 11.66
C TYR A 178 29.95 17.28 13.00
N LEU A 179 30.94 17.06 13.87
CA LEU A 179 31.03 17.61 15.23
C LEU A 179 32.10 18.70 15.37
N ALA A 180 32.91 18.93 14.32
CA ALA A 180 34.00 19.90 14.33
C ALA A 180 34.98 19.70 15.50
N ALA A 181 35.31 18.44 15.79
CA ALA A 181 36.17 18.06 16.90
C ALA A 181 37.08 16.88 16.54
N ASP A 182 38.25 16.83 17.18
CA ASP A 182 39.20 15.72 17.06
C ASP A 182 38.86 14.56 18.03
N PRO A 183 39.44 13.36 17.83
CA PRO A 183 39.43 12.31 18.84
C PRO A 183 40.14 12.74 20.14
N PRO A 184 39.67 12.30 21.33
CA PRO A 184 38.60 11.33 21.55
C PRO A 184 37.18 11.94 21.58
N GLN A 185 37.02 13.26 21.47
CA GLN A 185 35.72 13.95 21.53
C GLN A 185 34.80 13.52 20.38
N ALA A 186 35.37 13.31 19.19
CA ALA A 186 34.74 12.61 18.08
C ALA A 186 35.52 11.31 17.77
N ALA A 187 35.04 10.18 18.30
CA ALA A 187 35.69 8.90 18.08
C ALA A 187 35.51 8.39 16.64
N CYS A 188 36.48 7.65 16.11
CA CYS A 188 36.33 6.98 14.82
C CYS A 188 35.32 5.83 14.92
N LEU A 189 34.14 6.00 14.32
CA LEU A 189 33.03 5.01 14.34
C LEU A 189 32.88 4.21 13.04
N GLN A 190 33.84 4.33 12.14
CA GLN A 190 33.71 3.82 10.77
C GLN A 190 33.31 2.34 10.69
N ASP A 191 33.80 1.47 11.58
CA ASP A 191 33.61 0.02 11.47
C ASP A 191 32.17 -0.41 11.77
N GLN A 192 31.33 0.53 12.23
CA GLN A 192 29.91 0.32 12.50
C GLN A 192 29.02 0.51 11.25
N PHE A 193 29.55 1.09 10.17
CA PHE A 193 28.74 1.55 9.03
C PHE A 193 29.17 0.94 7.69
N LEU A 194 28.20 0.83 6.77
CA LEU A 194 28.44 0.50 5.38
C LEU A 194 29.31 1.57 4.69
N LYS A 195 30.07 1.13 3.69
CA LYS A 195 30.97 1.96 2.90
C LYS A 195 30.38 2.17 1.52
N PHE A 196 30.43 3.36 0.96
CA PHE A 196 29.77 3.66 -0.32
C PHE A 196 30.70 4.21 -1.40
N ALA A 197 31.86 4.74 -1.03
CA ALA A 197 32.84 5.29 -1.96
C ALA A 197 34.26 4.89 -1.56
N TRP A 198 35.15 4.72 -2.55
CA TRP A 198 36.57 4.40 -2.31
C TRP A 198 37.43 5.21 -3.27
N VAL A 199 38.53 5.74 -2.76
CA VAL A 199 39.62 6.28 -3.58
C VAL A 199 40.54 5.11 -3.95
N THR A 200 40.95 5.04 -5.22
CA THR A 200 41.91 4.03 -5.73
C THR A 200 43.30 4.59 -5.95
N GLY A 201 43.42 5.91 -6.00
CA GLY A 201 44.65 6.64 -6.28
C GLY A 201 44.35 8.11 -6.45
N TYR A 202 45.38 8.94 -6.55
CA TYR A 202 45.25 10.36 -6.82
C TYR A 202 46.50 10.82 -7.58
N ARG A 203 46.41 11.98 -8.23
CA ARG A 203 47.49 12.56 -9.02
C ARG A 203 47.66 14.04 -8.68
N TYR A 204 48.89 14.53 -8.78
CA TYR A 204 49.18 15.95 -8.67
C TYR A 204 49.19 16.57 -10.06
N ILE A 205 48.44 17.65 -10.22
CA ILE A 205 48.32 18.39 -11.47
C ILE A 205 49.23 19.61 -11.41
N SER A 206 49.98 19.85 -12.48
CA SER A 206 50.81 21.05 -12.58
C SER A 206 49.95 22.31 -12.47
N ASN A 207 50.44 23.32 -11.75
CA ASN A 207 49.81 24.64 -11.65
C ASN A 207 49.91 25.39 -12.99
N ASN A 208 49.08 24.95 -13.93
CA ASN A 208 48.99 25.46 -15.28
C ASN A 208 47.51 25.47 -15.68
N VAL A 209 47.03 26.61 -16.16
CA VAL A 209 45.60 26.81 -16.50
C VAL A 209 45.09 25.73 -17.46
N THR A 210 45.86 25.37 -18.49
CA THR A 210 45.48 24.32 -19.44
C THR A 210 45.38 22.95 -18.77
N GLN A 211 46.31 22.62 -17.88
CA GLN A 211 46.34 21.34 -17.18
C GLN A 211 45.19 21.20 -16.19
N ILE A 212 44.89 22.24 -15.41
CA ILE A 212 43.76 22.26 -14.48
C ILE A 212 42.44 22.15 -15.26
N LYS A 213 42.25 22.91 -16.36
CA LYS A 213 41.06 22.76 -17.22
C LYS A 213 40.91 21.36 -17.80
N THR A 214 42.01 20.76 -18.23
CA THR A 214 42.02 19.39 -18.76
C THR A 214 41.56 18.41 -17.69
N ALA A 215 42.05 18.56 -16.45
CA ALA A 215 41.61 17.75 -15.31
C ALA A 215 40.12 17.97 -14.99
N LEU A 216 39.64 19.22 -15.04
CA LEU A 216 38.26 19.58 -14.74
C LEU A 216 37.24 18.94 -15.70
N LEU A 217 37.63 18.61 -16.93
CA LEU A 217 36.76 17.86 -17.84
C LEU A 217 36.51 16.40 -17.41
N ASP A 218 37.32 15.85 -16.49
CA ASP A 218 37.10 14.54 -15.88
C ASP A 218 36.40 14.64 -14.51
N GLY A 219 36.50 15.78 -13.83
CA GLY A 219 35.87 16.05 -12.54
C GLY A 219 36.58 17.18 -11.77
N PRO A 220 35.99 17.73 -10.70
CA PRO A 220 36.60 18.75 -9.85
C PRO A 220 37.99 18.38 -9.31
N VAL A 221 38.76 19.39 -8.90
CA VAL A 221 40.12 19.23 -8.34
C VAL A 221 40.28 20.02 -7.05
N CYS A 222 41.00 19.48 -6.07
CA CYS A 222 41.38 20.22 -4.87
C CYS A 222 42.53 21.18 -5.19
N THR A 223 42.55 22.36 -4.55
CA THR A 223 43.66 23.32 -4.65
C THR A 223 43.86 24.07 -3.35
N GLY A 224 45.11 24.42 -3.06
CA GLY A 224 45.47 25.39 -2.05
C GLY A 224 45.20 26.82 -2.51
N ILE A 225 44.81 27.67 -1.56
CA ILE A 225 44.60 29.10 -1.75
C ILE A 225 45.05 29.89 -0.51
N ASP A 226 45.45 31.14 -0.69
CA ASP A 226 45.61 32.11 0.39
C ASP A 226 44.25 32.76 0.71
N ALA A 227 43.62 32.28 1.78
CA ALA A 227 42.40 32.86 2.33
C ALA A 227 42.75 34.01 3.30
N ASN A 228 43.23 35.12 2.74
CA ASN A 228 43.56 36.35 3.49
C ASN A 228 42.29 37.12 3.94
N GLU A 229 42.46 38.25 4.62
CA GLU A 229 41.34 39.05 5.14
C GLU A 229 40.33 39.49 4.07
N ALA A 230 40.80 39.82 2.86
CA ALA A 230 39.94 40.18 1.73
C ALA A 230 39.13 38.97 1.24
N PHE A 231 39.72 37.78 1.23
CA PHE A 231 39.02 36.54 0.89
C PHE A 231 37.94 36.21 1.94
N GLU A 232 38.27 36.33 3.23
CA GLU A 232 37.31 36.13 4.33
C GLU A 232 36.07 37.03 4.20
N ALA A 233 36.26 38.26 3.72
CA ALA A 233 35.20 39.24 3.55
C ALA A 233 34.52 39.19 2.17
N TYR A 234 34.89 38.27 1.28
CA TYR A 234 34.37 38.24 -0.09
C TYR A 234 32.85 38.07 -0.14
N GLU A 235 32.20 38.90 -0.95
CA GLU A 235 30.77 38.86 -1.21
C GLU A 235 30.47 38.43 -2.65
N SER A 236 31.01 39.15 -3.63
CA SER A 236 30.69 38.93 -5.04
C SER A 236 31.74 39.52 -5.97
N GLY A 237 31.62 39.24 -7.28
CA GLY A 237 32.56 39.73 -8.29
C GLY A 237 33.75 38.80 -8.51
N CYS A 238 34.81 39.28 -9.15
CA CYS A 238 36.02 38.49 -9.39
C CYS A 238 37.10 38.81 -8.37
N PHE A 239 37.51 37.81 -7.60
CA PHE A 239 38.64 37.93 -6.68
C PHE A 239 39.97 37.92 -7.44
N ASP A 240 40.60 39.08 -7.52
CA ASP A 240 41.85 39.33 -8.26
C ASP A 240 42.97 39.89 -7.36
N ALA A 241 42.80 39.81 -6.03
CA ALA A 241 43.83 40.18 -5.06
C ALA A 241 44.99 39.15 -5.03
N PRO A 242 46.25 39.58 -4.85
CA PRO A 242 47.39 38.69 -4.74
C PRO A 242 47.37 37.89 -3.44
N GLY A 243 48.06 36.75 -3.44
CA GLY A 243 48.29 35.95 -2.23
C GLY A 243 49.76 36.00 -1.79
N SER A 244 49.99 35.61 -0.54
CA SER A 244 51.29 35.64 0.15
C SER A 244 51.68 34.29 0.73
N TYR A 245 50.70 33.53 1.23
CA TYR A 245 50.93 32.23 1.86
C TYR A 245 49.68 31.36 1.78
N VAL A 246 49.83 30.12 1.31
CA VAL A 246 48.71 29.18 1.18
C VAL A 246 48.32 28.62 2.54
N ASN A 247 47.07 28.81 2.95
CA ASN A 247 46.56 28.45 4.28
C ASN A 247 45.19 27.74 4.25
N HIS A 248 44.54 27.64 3.09
CA HIS A 248 43.21 27.05 2.96
C HIS A 248 43.13 26.09 1.77
N LEU A 249 42.28 25.07 1.86
CA LEU A 249 42.06 24.10 0.79
C LEU A 249 40.61 24.18 0.31
N VAL A 250 40.44 24.29 -1.01
CA VAL A 250 39.13 24.48 -1.66
C VAL A 250 39.01 23.62 -2.92
N LEU A 251 37.81 23.53 -3.49
CA LEU A 251 37.53 22.71 -4.67
C LEU A 251 37.28 23.59 -5.90
N ILE A 252 38.09 23.45 -6.94
CA ILE A 252 37.81 24.07 -8.25
C ILE A 252 36.76 23.21 -8.97
N VAL A 253 35.65 23.82 -9.36
CA VAL A 253 34.49 23.14 -9.98
C VAL A 253 34.15 23.66 -11.38
N GLY A 254 34.87 24.68 -11.87
CA GLY A 254 34.65 25.25 -13.19
C GLY A 254 35.60 26.39 -13.52
N TRP A 255 35.44 26.97 -14.70
CA TRP A 255 36.17 28.15 -15.16
C TRP A 255 35.36 28.99 -16.15
N ASP A 256 35.73 30.26 -16.32
CA ASP A 256 35.33 31.10 -17.46
C ASP A 256 36.49 32.01 -17.86
N ASP A 257 36.95 31.90 -19.10
CA ASP A 257 38.04 32.69 -19.69
C ASP A 257 37.67 34.14 -19.94
N ARG A 258 36.37 34.47 -19.92
CA ARG A 258 35.86 35.83 -20.11
C ARG A 258 35.63 36.55 -18.79
N ALA A 259 35.67 35.84 -17.67
CA ALA A 259 35.55 36.43 -16.34
C ALA A 259 36.75 37.33 -16.01
N CYS A 260 36.62 38.15 -14.98
CA CYS A 260 37.68 39.06 -14.51
C CYS A 260 38.21 39.98 -15.62
N GLY A 261 37.30 40.59 -16.41
CA GLY A 261 37.69 41.49 -17.50
C GLY A 261 38.43 40.81 -18.65
N GLY A 262 38.27 39.48 -18.82
CA GLY A 262 38.96 38.69 -19.84
C GLY A 262 40.29 38.06 -19.39
N ASN A 263 40.65 38.21 -18.10
CA ASN A 263 41.83 37.55 -17.52
C ASN A 263 41.58 36.08 -17.16
N GLY A 264 40.31 35.67 -17.14
CA GLY A 264 39.87 34.32 -16.85
C GLY A 264 39.87 33.98 -15.36
N ALA A 265 38.96 33.09 -14.95
CA ALA A 265 38.71 32.79 -13.54
C ALA A 265 38.38 31.32 -13.30
N TRP A 266 38.73 30.84 -12.11
CA TRP A 266 38.25 29.59 -11.54
C TRP A 266 36.95 29.82 -10.76
N LEU A 267 35.97 28.94 -10.95
CA LEU A 267 34.81 28.81 -10.05
C LEU A 267 35.19 27.84 -8.92
N ILE A 268 35.15 28.32 -7.69
CA ILE A 268 35.58 27.57 -6.52
C ILE A 268 34.39 27.33 -5.58
N LYS A 269 34.24 26.10 -5.12
CA LYS A 269 33.32 25.69 -4.05
C LYS A 269 34.08 25.74 -2.72
N ASN A 270 33.59 26.57 -1.79
CA ASN A 270 34.19 26.73 -0.45
C ASN A 270 33.48 25.84 0.59
N SER A 271 34.07 25.71 1.78
CA SER A 271 33.60 24.90 2.91
C SER A 271 33.12 25.74 4.11
N TRP A 272 32.82 27.02 3.89
CA TRP A 272 32.37 27.97 4.93
C TRP A 272 30.86 28.20 4.92
N GLY A 273 30.11 27.22 4.39
CA GLY A 273 28.66 27.27 4.30
C GLY A 273 28.12 28.13 3.14
N PRO A 274 26.82 28.04 2.87
CA PRO A 274 26.17 28.76 1.78
C PRO A 274 26.09 30.27 2.00
N GLY A 275 26.37 30.77 3.21
CA GLY A 275 26.37 32.21 3.50
C GLY A 275 27.62 32.95 3.02
N PHE A 276 28.69 32.24 2.66
CA PHE A 276 29.92 32.82 2.14
C PHE A 276 29.79 33.19 0.66
N GLY A 277 30.26 34.37 0.25
CA GLY A 277 30.33 34.79 -1.15
C GLY A 277 29.00 34.60 -1.90
N GLN A 278 29.08 33.97 -3.07
CA GLN A 278 27.93 33.70 -3.93
C GLN A 278 27.33 32.32 -3.64
N SER A 279 26.57 32.19 -2.55
CA SER A 279 25.96 30.91 -2.12
C SER A 279 26.98 29.81 -1.80
N GLY A 280 28.12 30.17 -1.22
CA GLY A 280 29.24 29.29 -0.91
C GLY A 280 30.30 29.17 -2.00
N TYR A 281 30.15 29.94 -3.09
CA TYR A 281 31.07 29.94 -4.23
C TYR A 281 31.79 31.28 -4.39
N ILE A 282 32.94 31.23 -5.04
CA ILE A 282 33.76 32.39 -5.39
C ILE A 282 34.39 32.23 -6.78
N TRP A 283 34.43 33.32 -7.54
CA TRP A 283 35.21 33.43 -8.77
C TRP A 283 36.58 34.03 -8.44
N VAL A 284 37.65 33.29 -8.73
CA VAL A 284 39.04 33.74 -8.48
C VAL A 284 39.80 33.82 -9.79
N GLN A 285 40.39 34.97 -10.10
CA GLN A 285 41.20 35.16 -11.31
C GLN A 285 42.35 34.15 -11.34
N TYR A 286 42.71 33.65 -12.53
CA TYR A 286 43.84 32.75 -12.68
C TYR A 286 45.11 33.34 -12.03
N GLY A 287 45.68 32.61 -11.06
CA GLY A 287 46.91 32.99 -10.34
C GLY A 287 46.71 33.97 -9.18
N ALA A 288 45.52 34.54 -9.00
CA ALA A 288 45.19 35.35 -7.82
C ALA A 288 45.11 34.47 -6.57
N ALA A 289 45.36 35.04 -5.38
CA ALA A 289 45.36 34.32 -4.10
C ALA A 289 46.23 33.04 -4.06
N LEU A 290 47.25 32.92 -4.92
CA LEU A 290 48.02 31.69 -5.12
C LEU A 290 47.16 30.48 -5.53
N THR A 291 45.99 30.70 -6.17
CA THR A 291 45.16 29.62 -6.70
C THR A 291 45.91 28.75 -7.69
N GLY A 292 45.66 27.44 -7.64
CA GLY A 292 46.41 26.44 -8.38
C GLY A 292 47.63 25.92 -7.61
N HIS A 293 47.81 26.27 -6.33
CA HIS A 293 48.80 25.60 -5.48
C HIS A 293 48.34 24.17 -5.16
N ASP A 294 49.28 23.23 -5.08
CA ASP A 294 49.08 21.81 -4.71
C ASP A 294 47.83 21.16 -5.29
N VAL A 295 47.62 21.33 -6.60
CA VAL A 295 46.43 20.80 -7.27
C VAL A 295 46.46 19.28 -7.25
N THR A 296 45.42 18.70 -6.69
CA THR A 296 45.25 17.25 -6.60
C THR A 296 43.96 16.84 -7.27
N GLN A 297 44.00 15.67 -7.91
CA GLN A 297 42.80 15.03 -8.43
C GLN A 297 42.76 13.56 -8.03
N LEU A 298 41.69 13.15 -7.37
CA LEU A 298 41.48 11.75 -7.00
C LEU A 298 41.00 10.90 -8.17
N THR A 299 41.17 9.59 -8.00
CA THR A 299 40.50 8.56 -8.79
C THR A 299 39.71 7.68 -7.83
N CYS A 300 38.45 7.43 -8.14
CA CYS A 300 37.56 6.62 -7.31
C CYS A 300 37.27 5.26 -7.97
N ALA A 301 37.01 4.25 -7.15
CA ALA A 301 36.65 2.91 -7.61
C ALA A 301 35.33 2.95 -8.39
N THR A 302 35.30 2.32 -9.56
CA THR A 302 34.05 2.07 -10.29
C THR A 302 33.38 0.82 -9.69
N PRO A 303 32.13 0.92 -9.21
CA PRO A 303 31.34 -0.27 -8.95
C PRO A 303 31.27 -1.11 -10.23
N THR A 304 31.66 -2.37 -10.15
CA THR A 304 31.71 -3.24 -11.34
C THR A 304 30.32 -3.56 -11.91
N THR A 305 29.28 -3.32 -11.12
CA THR A 305 27.89 -3.62 -11.44
C THR A 305 27.03 -2.42 -11.04
N ALA A 306 26.21 -1.94 -11.97
CA ALA A 306 25.20 -0.92 -11.69
C ALA A 306 23.86 -1.61 -11.40
N PHE A 307 23.22 -1.20 -10.30
CA PHE A 307 21.85 -1.59 -9.94
C PHE A 307 20.92 -0.41 -10.22
N ALA A 308 19.67 -0.70 -10.55
CA ALA A 308 18.61 0.31 -10.64
C ALA A 308 17.30 -0.28 -10.08
N ILE A 309 16.89 0.17 -8.90
CA ILE A 309 15.60 -0.17 -8.27
C ILE A 309 14.47 0.52 -9.03
N SER A 310 13.32 -0.15 -9.16
CA SER A 310 12.14 0.44 -9.81
C SER A 310 11.60 1.66 -9.06
N SER A 311 11.29 2.73 -9.79
CA SER A 311 10.86 4.03 -9.24
C SER A 311 9.41 4.08 -8.73
N THR A 312 8.66 2.98 -8.86
CA THR A 312 7.30 2.85 -8.31
C THR A 312 7.31 2.58 -6.80
N LEU A 313 8.42 2.10 -6.25
CA LEU A 313 8.52 1.84 -4.82
C LEU A 313 8.53 3.15 -4.02
N GLY A 314 7.61 3.27 -3.06
CA GLY A 314 7.49 4.47 -2.22
C GLY A 314 6.54 5.55 -2.76
N THR A 315 5.73 5.28 -3.78
CA THR A 315 4.64 6.19 -4.19
C THR A 315 3.49 6.22 -3.20
N GLU A 316 3.26 5.09 -2.50
CA GLU A 316 2.22 4.92 -1.50
C GLU A 316 2.81 4.38 -0.19
N PRO A 317 2.18 4.65 0.97
CA PRO A 317 2.58 4.04 2.24
C PRO A 317 2.52 2.51 2.18
N LEU A 318 3.59 1.86 2.63
CA LEU A 318 3.68 0.41 2.72
C LEU A 318 3.09 -0.06 4.05
N MET A 319 2.06 -0.90 3.98
CA MET A 319 1.48 -1.51 5.17
C MET A 319 2.37 -2.64 5.69
N ALA A 320 2.62 -2.65 6.99
CA ALA A 320 3.27 -3.78 7.66
C ALA A 320 2.57 -5.10 7.34
N GLY A 321 3.38 -6.15 7.10
CA GLY A 321 2.90 -7.48 6.72
C GLY A 321 2.48 -7.62 5.26
N ALA A 322 2.39 -6.52 4.49
CA ALA A 322 2.15 -6.61 3.05
C ALA A 322 3.36 -7.24 2.34
N THR A 323 3.10 -8.05 1.33
CA THR A 323 4.13 -8.51 0.39
C THR A 323 4.21 -7.51 -0.76
N VAL A 324 5.36 -6.86 -0.90
CA VAL A 324 5.63 -5.84 -1.91
C VAL A 324 6.74 -6.35 -2.84
N PRO A 325 6.51 -6.38 -4.16
CA PRO A 325 7.55 -6.79 -5.10
C PRO A 325 8.63 -5.69 -5.18
N VAL A 326 9.86 -6.03 -4.80
CA VAL A 326 11.04 -5.22 -5.08
C VAL A 326 11.63 -5.70 -6.40
N THR A 327 11.69 -4.83 -7.39
CA THR A 327 12.28 -5.13 -8.70
C THR A 327 13.44 -4.21 -9.00
N TRP A 328 14.45 -4.76 -9.67
CA TRP A 328 15.63 -4.01 -10.08
C TRP A 328 16.20 -4.56 -11.39
N SER A 329 17.02 -3.75 -12.05
CA SER A 329 17.86 -4.18 -13.16
C SER A 329 19.34 -4.15 -12.78
N THR A 330 20.14 -4.96 -13.46
CA THR A 330 21.60 -4.98 -13.29
C THR A 330 22.32 -4.89 -14.61
N SER A 331 23.40 -4.11 -14.65
CA SER A 331 24.31 -4.04 -15.81
C SER A 331 25.78 -4.04 -15.36
N GLY A 332 26.70 -4.42 -16.25
CA GLY A 332 28.13 -4.56 -15.94
C GLY A 332 28.57 -5.99 -15.63
N VAL A 333 29.52 -6.17 -14.71
CA VAL A 333 30.04 -7.49 -14.30
C VAL A 333 28.95 -8.29 -13.58
N GLY A 334 28.88 -9.58 -13.86
CA GLY A 334 27.87 -10.47 -13.26
C GLY A 334 28.06 -10.62 -11.76
N VAL A 335 27.13 -10.07 -10.97
CA VAL A 335 26.97 -10.35 -9.55
C VAL A 335 25.95 -11.47 -9.41
N GLY A 336 26.35 -12.61 -8.83
CA GLY A 336 25.48 -13.78 -8.68
C GLY A 336 24.46 -13.65 -7.55
N THR A 337 24.77 -12.84 -6.52
CA THR A 337 23.91 -12.69 -5.33
C THR A 337 23.88 -11.24 -4.82
N VAL A 338 22.73 -10.84 -4.28
CA VAL A 338 22.46 -9.51 -3.73
C VAL A 338 21.97 -9.57 -2.29
N ASP A 339 22.22 -8.49 -1.56
CA ASP A 339 21.65 -8.22 -0.25
C ASP A 339 20.66 -7.05 -0.36
N LEU A 340 19.49 -7.19 0.26
CA LEU A 340 18.48 -6.15 0.44
C LEU A 340 18.49 -5.70 1.90
N ARG A 341 18.54 -4.39 2.12
CA ARG A 341 18.63 -3.76 3.45
C ARG A 341 17.65 -2.59 3.55
N LEU A 342 17.11 -2.38 4.75
CA LEU A 342 16.23 -1.27 5.06
C LEU A 342 16.86 -0.40 6.15
N GLY A 343 17.13 0.85 5.83
CA GLY A 343 17.61 1.85 6.78
C GLY A 343 16.46 2.70 7.31
N TRP A 344 16.41 2.88 8.64
CA TRP A 344 15.38 3.72 9.28
C TRP A 344 15.76 5.19 9.37
N ASP A 345 17.04 5.49 9.22
CA ASP A 345 17.69 6.80 9.42
C ASP A 345 18.57 7.19 8.23
N GLY A 346 18.31 6.64 7.04
CA GLY A 346 19.18 6.78 5.88
C GLY A 346 20.36 5.79 5.86
N LEU A 347 20.14 4.58 6.38
CA LEU A 347 21.03 3.39 6.33
C LEU A 347 22.22 3.37 7.31
N CYS A 348 22.19 4.19 8.34
CA CYS A 348 23.16 4.09 9.44
C CYS A 348 22.77 3.00 10.43
N SER A 349 21.46 2.87 10.64
CA SER A 349 20.81 1.76 11.30
C SER A 349 20.03 0.99 10.24
N ASP A 350 20.65 -0.04 9.66
CA ASP A 350 20.00 -0.91 8.68
C ASP A 350 19.59 -2.26 9.26
N VAL A 351 18.50 -2.80 8.73
CA VAL A 351 18.07 -4.18 8.94
C VAL A 351 18.23 -4.92 7.62
N VAL A 352 18.89 -6.07 7.67
CA VAL A 352 18.97 -6.98 6.53
C VAL A 352 17.58 -7.56 6.29
N ILE A 353 16.96 -7.20 5.16
CA ILE A 353 15.70 -7.80 4.70
C ILE A 353 15.99 -9.21 4.18
N ALA A 354 17.01 -9.33 3.34
CA ALA A 354 17.44 -10.58 2.76
C ALA A 354 18.94 -10.49 2.39
N ALA A 355 19.67 -11.58 2.54
CA ALA A 355 21.08 -11.65 2.18
C ALA A 355 21.37 -12.87 1.32
N GLY A 356 22.29 -12.71 0.36
CA GLY A 356 22.69 -13.77 -0.55
C GLY A 356 21.58 -14.22 -1.51
N VAL A 357 20.61 -13.34 -1.81
CA VAL A 357 19.50 -13.64 -2.73
C VAL A 357 20.05 -13.77 -4.15
N PRO A 358 19.64 -14.77 -4.94
CA PRO A 358 20.02 -14.84 -6.35
C PRO A 358 19.69 -13.53 -7.08
N ASN A 359 20.61 -13.03 -7.90
CA ASN A 359 20.40 -11.80 -8.65
C ASN A 359 19.49 -12.02 -9.87
N THR A 360 18.18 -12.17 -9.63
CA THR A 360 17.15 -12.41 -10.66
C THR A 360 16.39 -11.14 -11.06
N GLY A 361 16.72 -9.99 -10.47
CA GLY A 361 16.02 -8.72 -10.71
C GLY A 361 14.70 -8.55 -9.94
N HIS A 362 14.40 -9.45 -9.00
CA HIS A 362 13.14 -9.46 -8.29
C HIS A 362 13.26 -10.15 -6.91
N TYR A 363 12.56 -9.59 -5.92
CA TYR A 363 12.38 -10.17 -4.59
C TYR A 363 11.03 -9.76 -4.00
N ASP A 364 10.25 -10.72 -3.51
CA ASP A 364 9.01 -10.46 -2.80
C ASP A 364 9.31 -10.12 -1.33
N TRP A 365 9.20 -8.84 -0.99
CA TRP A 365 9.51 -8.34 0.35
C TRP A 365 8.27 -8.31 1.23
N VAL A 366 8.29 -9.05 2.34
CA VAL A 366 7.31 -8.89 3.42
C VAL A 366 7.72 -7.70 4.30
N VAL A 367 6.93 -6.63 4.24
CA VAL A 367 7.20 -5.38 4.96
C VAL A 367 7.18 -5.63 6.47
N PRO A 368 8.26 -5.29 7.21
CA PRO A 368 8.32 -5.53 8.64
C PRO A 368 7.28 -4.70 9.38
N ASN A 369 6.77 -5.22 10.50
CA ASN A 369 5.83 -4.48 11.34
C ASN A 369 6.53 -3.42 12.20
N THR A 370 6.98 -2.37 11.55
CA THR A 370 7.66 -1.22 12.15
C THR A 370 7.11 0.05 11.52
N SER A 371 6.71 1.02 12.35
CA SER A 371 6.32 2.33 11.82
C SER A 371 7.55 3.17 11.51
N ALA A 372 7.67 3.61 10.26
CA ALA A 372 8.74 4.52 9.85
C ALA A 372 8.21 5.55 8.85
N PRO A 373 8.29 6.86 9.16
CA PRO A 373 7.80 7.89 8.26
C PRO A 373 8.68 8.06 7.01
N ALA A 374 9.95 7.65 7.08
CA ALA A 374 10.92 7.77 6.00
C ALA A 374 12.03 6.72 6.13
N ALA A 375 11.78 5.50 5.68
CA ALA A 375 12.79 4.45 5.55
C ALA A 375 13.45 4.50 4.16
N ARG A 376 14.60 3.85 3.99
CA ARG A 376 15.30 3.78 2.71
C ARG A 376 15.73 2.35 2.41
N LEU A 377 15.31 1.83 1.25
CA LEU A 377 15.72 0.52 0.78
C LEU A 377 17.06 0.63 0.04
N LEU A 378 17.96 -0.31 0.32
CA LEU A 378 19.26 -0.49 -0.33
C LEU A 378 19.29 -1.89 -0.95
N ILE A 379 19.70 -1.97 -2.21
CA ILE A 379 20.18 -3.20 -2.83
C ILE A 379 21.69 -3.12 -3.02
N SER A 380 22.42 -4.20 -2.74
CA SER A 380 23.87 -4.24 -2.95
C SER A 380 24.33 -5.62 -3.37
N ALA A 381 25.48 -5.71 -4.03
CA ALA A 381 26.17 -6.98 -4.23
C ALA A 381 26.54 -7.60 -2.86
N SER A 382 26.26 -8.89 -2.65
CA SER A 382 26.55 -9.56 -1.36
C SER A 382 28.05 -9.58 -1.01
N ALA A 383 28.93 -9.43 -2.01
CA ALA A 383 30.37 -9.29 -1.79
C ALA A 383 30.78 -7.90 -1.24
N GLY A 384 29.85 -6.95 -1.21
CA GLY A 384 30.01 -5.59 -0.70
C GLY A 384 29.61 -4.53 -1.73
N THR A 385 29.19 -3.38 -1.23
CA THR A 385 28.82 -2.17 -1.98
C THR A 385 29.91 -1.70 -2.96
N ARG A 386 31.20 -2.01 -2.72
CA ARG A 386 32.29 -1.74 -3.69
C ARG A 386 32.09 -2.39 -5.06
N TYR A 387 31.27 -3.44 -5.14
CA TYR A 387 30.99 -4.15 -6.39
C TYR A 387 29.70 -3.69 -7.06
N GLY A 388 28.84 -2.93 -6.36
CA GLY A 388 27.59 -2.41 -6.89
C GLY A 388 26.52 -2.24 -5.80
N TYR A 389 25.77 -1.15 -5.86
CA TYR A 389 24.59 -0.90 -5.03
C TYR A 389 23.67 0.13 -5.68
N ASP A 390 22.44 0.23 -5.17
CA ASP A 390 21.50 1.30 -5.47
C ASP A 390 20.50 1.53 -4.32
N PHE A 391 19.89 2.71 -4.26
CA PHE A 391 18.87 3.07 -3.28
C PHE A 391 17.52 3.25 -3.95
N ALA A 392 16.43 3.05 -3.20
CA ALA A 392 15.14 3.51 -3.68
C ALA A 392 15.15 5.05 -3.86
N ASP A 393 14.62 5.52 -4.99
CA ASP A 393 14.55 6.94 -5.36
C ASP A 393 13.79 7.79 -4.34
N ARG A 394 12.81 7.17 -3.66
CA ARG A 394 11.92 7.80 -2.69
C ARG A 394 12.08 7.19 -1.31
N PRO A 395 12.00 8.00 -0.23
CA PRO A 395 11.79 7.47 1.10
C PRO A 395 10.50 6.64 1.15
N LEU A 396 10.56 5.50 1.84
CA LEU A 396 9.44 4.60 2.05
C LEU A 396 8.74 4.96 3.35
N GLN A 397 7.44 5.30 3.27
CA GLN A 397 6.61 5.39 4.46
C GLN A 397 6.11 3.98 4.82
N ILE A 398 6.50 3.44 5.97
CA ILE A 398 6.02 2.15 6.47
C ILE A 398 5.02 2.39 7.61
N VAL A 399 3.81 1.88 7.43
CA VAL A 399 2.72 1.97 8.40
C VAL A 399 2.66 0.65 9.17
N GLY A 400 3.24 0.66 10.37
CA GLY A 400 3.07 -0.41 11.35
C GLY A 400 1.63 -0.50 11.85
N HIS A 401 1.22 -1.68 12.29
CA HIS A 401 -0.09 -1.91 12.89
C HIS A 401 0.05 -2.72 14.19
N ARG A 402 -0.88 -2.51 15.12
CA ARG A 402 -0.98 -3.27 16.37
C ARG A 402 -2.14 -4.23 16.32
N THR A 403 -2.04 -5.28 17.13
CA THR A 403 -3.16 -6.20 17.37
C THR A 403 -3.71 -5.92 18.76
N ARG A 404 -5.02 -5.71 18.86
CA ARG A 404 -5.77 -5.55 20.10
C ARG A 404 -6.65 -6.77 20.31
N TYR A 405 -6.74 -7.26 21.54
CA TYR A 405 -7.53 -8.44 21.89
C TYR A 405 -8.77 -8.03 22.69
N VAL A 406 -9.92 -8.66 22.45
CA VAL A 406 -11.18 -8.41 23.16
C VAL A 406 -11.78 -9.72 23.65
N SER A 407 -12.14 -9.78 24.92
CA SER A 407 -12.79 -10.93 25.57
C SER A 407 -13.82 -10.44 26.58
N ALA A 408 -14.96 -11.12 26.71
CA ALA A 408 -15.94 -10.80 27.74
C ALA A 408 -15.39 -10.91 29.17
N ALA A 409 -14.31 -11.67 29.38
CA ALA A 409 -13.59 -11.76 30.66
C ALA A 409 -12.43 -10.76 30.79
N GLY A 410 -12.25 -9.88 29.80
CA GLY A 410 -11.17 -8.91 29.72
C GLY A 410 -11.24 -7.78 30.76
N SER A 411 -10.24 -6.90 30.71
CA SER A 411 -10.12 -5.74 31.60
C SER A 411 -10.37 -4.43 30.86
N ASN A 412 -10.53 -3.31 31.59
CA ASN A 412 -10.69 -1.97 31.01
C ASN A 412 -9.36 -1.19 30.98
N THR A 413 -8.21 -1.89 30.96
CA THR A 413 -6.89 -1.25 31.02
C THR A 413 -6.09 -1.53 29.76
N ALA A 414 -5.88 -0.49 28.95
CA ALA A 414 -5.05 -0.49 27.75
C ALA A 414 -3.59 -0.95 28.07
N PRO A 415 -2.83 -1.51 27.11
CA PRO A 415 -2.98 -1.38 25.66
C PRO A 415 -3.65 -2.55 24.93
N TYR A 416 -4.12 -3.58 25.63
CA TYR A 416 -4.82 -4.73 25.04
C TYR A 416 -4.03 -5.53 23.99
N GLU A 417 -2.69 -5.54 24.05
CA GLU A 417 -1.81 -6.11 23.01
C GLU A 417 -1.53 -7.61 23.16
N THR A 418 -2.07 -8.24 24.21
CA THR A 418 -1.97 -9.69 24.43
C THR A 418 -3.33 -10.25 24.85
N PRO A 419 -3.59 -11.56 24.63
CA PRO A 419 -4.80 -12.23 25.12
C PRO A 419 -5.05 -12.03 26.62
N ALA A 420 -3.99 -12.06 27.44
CA ALA A 420 -4.08 -11.90 28.89
C ALA A 420 -4.51 -10.48 29.31
N THR A 421 -4.20 -9.50 28.46
CA THR A 421 -4.57 -8.09 28.64
C THR A 421 -5.79 -7.70 27.84
N ALA A 422 -6.58 -8.64 27.30
CA ALA A 422 -7.68 -8.33 26.40
C ALA A 422 -8.65 -7.29 27.01
N ALA A 423 -9.18 -6.41 26.16
CA ALA A 423 -10.23 -5.46 26.52
C ALA A 423 -11.51 -6.20 26.88
N HIS A 424 -12.25 -5.69 27.86
CA HIS A 424 -13.58 -6.19 28.20
C HIS A 424 -14.62 -5.90 27.11
N SER A 425 -14.47 -4.78 26.39
CA SER A 425 -15.39 -4.34 25.34
C SER A 425 -14.69 -4.09 24.01
N ILE A 426 -15.44 -4.25 22.92
CA ILE A 426 -14.95 -3.94 21.57
C ILE A 426 -14.67 -2.43 21.44
N ALA A 427 -15.48 -1.60 22.12
CA ALA A 427 -15.35 -0.14 22.08
C ALA A 427 -14.02 0.33 22.68
N ASP A 428 -13.60 -0.24 23.82
CA ASP A 428 -12.34 0.13 24.46
C ASP A 428 -11.14 -0.23 23.58
N ALA A 429 -11.18 -1.40 22.91
CA ALA A 429 -10.12 -1.80 22.00
C ALA A 429 -10.03 -0.89 20.77
N VAL A 430 -11.17 -0.55 20.15
CA VAL A 430 -11.22 0.38 19.01
C VAL A 430 -10.76 1.78 19.40
N ALA A 431 -11.12 2.27 20.60
CA ALA A 431 -10.66 3.57 21.10
C ALA A 431 -9.14 3.61 21.36
N ALA A 432 -8.51 2.46 21.60
CA ALA A 432 -7.06 2.33 21.77
C ALA A 432 -6.29 2.18 20.44
N CYS A 433 -6.98 2.15 19.31
CA CYS A 433 -6.36 2.02 17.99
C CYS A 433 -5.79 3.36 17.49
N ALA A 434 -4.64 3.31 16.82
CA ALA A 434 -3.99 4.48 16.22
C ALA A 434 -4.17 4.58 14.69
N GLY A 435 -5.11 3.79 14.12
CA GLY A 435 -5.28 3.59 12.68
C GLY A 435 -4.53 2.35 12.17
N HIS A 436 -5.11 1.66 11.20
CA HIS A 436 -4.70 0.38 10.61
C HIS A 436 -4.52 -0.81 11.57
N ASP A 437 -4.80 -0.62 12.86
CA ASP A 437 -4.79 -1.68 13.86
C ASP A 437 -5.85 -2.75 13.58
N THR A 438 -5.58 -3.96 14.09
CA THR A 438 -6.51 -5.09 14.05
C THR A 438 -7.01 -5.40 15.46
N VAL A 439 -8.32 -5.51 15.61
CA VAL A 439 -9.01 -5.90 16.84
C VAL A 439 -9.52 -7.34 16.66
N LEU A 440 -8.98 -8.28 17.43
CA LEU A 440 -9.46 -9.66 17.49
C LEU A 440 -10.46 -9.80 18.63
N VAL A 441 -11.65 -10.32 18.33
CA VAL A 441 -12.74 -10.46 19.30
C VAL A 441 -13.06 -11.94 19.49
N ALA A 442 -12.95 -12.39 20.74
CA ALA A 442 -13.33 -13.75 21.12
C ALA A 442 -14.85 -13.97 20.95
N GLY A 443 -15.24 -15.23 20.79
CA GLY A 443 -16.63 -15.64 20.83
C GLY A 443 -17.27 -15.28 22.17
N GLY A 444 -18.48 -14.73 22.11
CA GLY A 444 -19.16 -14.17 23.28
C GLY A 444 -20.29 -13.23 22.89
N ALA A 445 -21.05 -12.79 23.89
CA ALA A 445 -22.11 -11.79 23.72
C ALA A 445 -21.58 -10.42 24.14
N TYR A 446 -21.77 -9.42 23.29
CA TYR A 446 -21.26 -8.06 23.48
C TYR A 446 -22.37 -7.05 23.27
N THR A 447 -22.42 -6.04 24.13
CA THR A 447 -23.20 -4.82 23.88
C THR A 447 -22.27 -3.72 23.43
N SER A 448 -22.58 -3.09 22.30
CA SER A 448 -21.63 -2.15 21.69
C SER A 448 -22.34 -0.98 21.02
N ARG A 449 -21.71 0.19 21.09
CA ARG A 449 -22.02 1.39 20.31
C ARG A 449 -20.69 2.08 20.00
N ILE A 450 -20.14 1.80 18.84
CA ILE A 450 -18.79 2.23 18.45
C ILE A 450 -18.90 3.23 17.33
N THR A 451 -18.25 4.38 17.48
CA THR A 451 -17.93 5.25 16.36
C THR A 451 -16.52 4.91 15.89
N VAL A 452 -16.41 4.38 14.68
CA VAL A 452 -15.14 4.11 14.01
C VAL A 452 -14.74 5.38 13.27
N SER A 453 -13.75 6.08 13.83
CA SER A 453 -13.23 7.35 13.31
C SER A 453 -11.78 7.26 12.83
N SER A 454 -11.28 6.05 12.66
CA SER A 454 -9.99 5.75 12.03
C SER A 454 -10.11 4.40 11.36
N THR A 455 -9.24 4.16 10.38
CA THR A 455 -9.19 2.89 9.66
C THR A 455 -8.84 1.74 10.62
N VAL A 456 -9.69 0.73 10.78
CA VAL A 456 -9.42 -0.42 11.68
C VAL A 456 -10.05 -1.72 11.17
N ARG A 457 -9.44 -2.86 11.48
CA ARG A 457 -10.02 -4.18 11.21
C ARG A 457 -10.59 -4.76 12.50
N ILE A 458 -11.82 -5.22 12.48
CA ILE A 458 -12.49 -5.84 13.64
C ILE A 458 -12.90 -7.25 13.22
N LEU A 459 -12.26 -8.25 13.81
CA LEU A 459 -12.39 -9.66 13.43
C LEU A 459 -12.98 -10.46 14.58
N GLY A 460 -14.20 -10.96 14.39
CA GLY A 460 -14.93 -11.75 15.38
C GLY A 460 -14.63 -13.24 15.28
N SER A 461 -15.26 -13.98 16.18
CA SER A 461 -15.33 -15.43 16.24
C SER A 461 -14.03 -16.18 16.55
N TRP A 462 -13.17 -15.58 17.36
CA TRP A 462 -11.97 -16.25 17.89
C TRP A 462 -12.29 -17.12 19.10
N ASN A 463 -11.58 -18.24 19.26
CA ASN A 463 -11.60 -18.96 20.53
C ASN A 463 -10.97 -18.11 21.66
N ALA A 464 -11.18 -18.48 22.93
CA ALA A 464 -10.67 -17.71 24.07
C ALA A 464 -9.14 -17.56 24.12
N ALA A 465 -8.41 -18.46 23.43
CA ALA A 465 -6.95 -18.42 23.32
C ALA A 465 -6.45 -17.61 22.11
N PHE A 466 -7.34 -17.14 21.24
CA PHE A 466 -7.03 -16.45 19.99
C PHE A 466 -6.10 -17.24 19.04
N THR A 467 -6.26 -18.57 19.02
CA THR A 467 -5.47 -19.47 18.17
C THR A 467 -6.26 -20.06 17.01
N ALA A 468 -7.58 -19.93 17.02
CA ALA A 468 -8.47 -20.42 15.97
C ALA A 468 -9.69 -19.50 15.82
N GLN A 469 -10.15 -19.33 14.59
CA GLN A 469 -11.34 -18.55 14.23
C GLN A 469 -12.38 -19.48 13.60
N ASP A 470 -13.56 -19.58 14.21
CA ASP A 470 -14.68 -20.38 13.72
C ASP A 470 -15.99 -19.78 14.22
N ARG A 471 -16.78 -19.24 13.28
CA ARG A 471 -18.07 -18.60 13.58
C ARG A 471 -19.11 -19.56 14.16
N LEU A 472 -19.08 -20.84 13.79
CA LEU A 472 -20.02 -21.84 14.29
C LEU A 472 -19.66 -22.27 15.72
N ALA A 473 -18.38 -22.47 15.99
CA ALA A 473 -17.91 -22.90 17.30
C ALA A 473 -17.84 -21.75 18.32
N HIS A 474 -17.52 -20.52 17.87
CA HIS A 474 -17.21 -19.39 18.73
C HIS A 474 -17.89 -18.10 18.27
N PRO A 475 -19.22 -18.03 18.13
CA PRO A 475 -19.88 -16.85 17.57
C PRO A 475 -19.64 -15.59 18.42
N THR A 476 -19.22 -14.50 17.78
CA THR A 476 -19.23 -13.16 18.38
C THR A 476 -20.57 -12.50 18.09
N ARG A 477 -21.43 -12.43 19.12
CA ARG A 477 -22.80 -11.91 19.07
C ARG A 477 -22.85 -10.48 19.58
N VAL A 478 -23.50 -9.60 18.84
CA VAL A 478 -23.65 -8.19 19.20
C VAL A 478 -25.12 -7.83 19.28
N GLU A 479 -25.53 -7.38 20.47
CA GLU A 479 -26.87 -6.83 20.74
C GLU A 479 -26.76 -5.36 21.17
N CYS A 480 -27.68 -4.51 20.74
CA CYS A 480 -27.53 -3.07 20.95
C CYS A 480 -28.83 -2.27 20.84
N GLY A 481 -29.01 -1.26 21.69
CA GLY A 481 -30.03 -0.24 21.46
C GLY A 481 -29.41 0.94 20.69
N GLY A 482 -29.66 1.14 19.41
CA GLY A 482 -28.84 2.05 18.57
C GLY A 482 -27.76 1.27 17.82
N SER A 483 -27.26 1.79 16.70
CA SER A 483 -26.31 1.08 15.82
C SER A 483 -25.06 0.61 16.56
N ALA A 484 -24.70 -0.66 16.41
CA ALA A 484 -23.51 -1.27 17.02
C ALA A 484 -22.22 -0.61 16.52
N LEU A 485 -22.12 -0.41 15.21
CA LEU A 485 -20.98 0.20 14.55
C LEU A 485 -21.42 1.39 13.71
N ARG A 486 -20.77 2.53 13.90
CA ARG A 486 -20.94 3.74 13.10
C ARG A 486 -19.61 4.10 12.44
N PHE A 487 -19.54 4.00 11.12
CA PHE A 487 -18.40 4.45 10.33
C PHE A 487 -18.62 5.89 9.87
N ASN A 488 -17.62 6.75 10.05
CA ASN A 488 -17.61 8.10 9.50
C ASN A 488 -16.56 8.22 8.39
N ALA A 489 -16.47 9.38 7.72
CA ALA A 489 -15.55 9.63 6.62
C ALA A 489 -14.05 9.36 6.91
N ALA A 490 -13.64 9.32 8.18
CA ALA A 490 -12.26 9.00 8.56
C ALA A 490 -11.99 7.49 8.62
N ALA A 491 -13.03 6.65 8.54
CA ALA A 491 -12.89 5.21 8.36
C ALA A 491 -12.62 4.92 6.88
N GLY A 492 -11.34 4.88 6.50
CA GLY A 492 -10.93 4.58 5.13
C GLY A 492 -11.16 3.11 4.73
N ASP A 493 -10.83 2.79 3.48
CA ASP A 493 -11.16 1.55 2.76
C ASP A 493 -10.56 0.27 3.37
N PHE A 494 -9.54 0.40 4.22
CA PHE A 494 -8.96 -0.71 4.97
C PHE A 494 -9.81 -1.12 6.18
N SER A 495 -10.87 -0.37 6.50
CA SER A 495 -11.81 -0.72 7.57
C SER A 495 -12.54 -2.03 7.25
N LEU A 496 -12.52 -2.98 8.18
CA LEU A 496 -13.11 -4.31 7.99
C LEU A 496 -13.93 -4.73 9.20
N VAL A 497 -15.08 -5.34 8.95
CA VAL A 497 -15.85 -6.11 9.93
C VAL A 497 -16.03 -7.54 9.40
N ASP A 498 -15.57 -8.53 10.16
CA ASP A 498 -15.57 -9.94 9.72
C ASP A 498 -16.05 -10.89 10.82
N ASN A 499 -16.87 -11.87 10.45
CA ASN A 499 -17.33 -12.97 11.33
C ASN A 499 -18.09 -12.52 12.60
N PHE A 500 -19.06 -11.61 12.45
CA PHE A 500 -19.97 -11.19 13.52
C PHE A 500 -21.40 -11.69 13.30
N VAL A 501 -22.13 -11.88 14.40
CA VAL A 501 -23.60 -12.03 14.40
C VAL A 501 -24.18 -10.79 15.07
N PHE A 502 -24.83 -9.92 14.30
CA PHE A 502 -25.58 -8.78 14.81
C PHE A 502 -27.04 -9.17 14.95
N GLU A 503 -27.55 -9.16 16.18
CA GLU A 503 -28.92 -9.58 16.45
C GLU A 503 -29.66 -8.65 17.39
N ASN A 504 -30.96 -8.48 17.11
CA ASN A 504 -31.88 -7.66 17.92
C ASN A 504 -31.40 -6.21 18.15
N CYS A 505 -30.59 -5.68 17.24
CA CYS A 505 -30.12 -4.32 17.37
C CYS A 505 -31.14 -3.29 16.86
N TYR A 506 -31.21 -2.12 17.49
CA TYR A 506 -32.15 -1.05 17.14
C TYR A 506 -31.46 0.15 16.48
N GLY A 507 -32.15 0.88 15.60
CA GLY A 507 -31.56 2.03 14.90
C GLY A 507 -31.25 3.20 15.81
N GLY A 508 -30.15 3.91 15.52
CA GLY A 508 -29.78 5.14 16.22
C GLY A 508 -30.52 6.36 15.66
N ASN A 509 -30.87 7.33 16.51
CA ASN A 509 -31.47 8.58 16.05
C ASN A 509 -30.44 9.40 15.23
N GLY A 510 -30.82 9.79 14.02
CA GLY A 510 -30.05 10.65 13.13
C GLY A 510 -30.76 11.98 12.87
N SER A 511 -29.98 13.06 12.85
CA SER A 511 -30.44 14.41 12.51
C SER A 511 -29.69 14.90 11.28
N ALA A 512 -30.39 15.10 10.16
CA ALA A 512 -29.87 15.59 8.88
C ALA A 512 -28.67 14.80 8.28
N PRO A 513 -28.49 14.76 6.95
CA PRO A 513 -29.39 15.27 5.91
C PRO A 513 -30.69 14.45 5.78
N VAL A 514 -30.71 13.25 6.37
CA VAL A 514 -31.89 12.37 6.41
C VAL A 514 -32.33 12.25 7.87
N PRO A 515 -33.46 12.88 8.28
CA PRO A 515 -34.00 12.72 9.62
C PRO A 515 -34.65 11.33 9.77
N GLY A 516 -34.31 10.61 10.83
CA GLY A 516 -34.89 9.30 11.09
C GLY A 516 -34.01 8.44 11.98
N GLN A 517 -34.33 7.16 12.04
CA GLN A 517 -33.49 6.17 12.71
C GLN A 517 -32.70 5.39 11.67
N HIS A 518 -31.38 5.30 11.84
CA HIS A 518 -30.48 4.71 10.86
C HIS A 518 -29.86 3.44 11.43
N GLY A 519 -29.82 2.40 10.60
CA GLY A 519 -28.98 1.21 10.80
C GLY A 519 -29.28 0.49 12.10
N GLY A 520 -30.03 -0.61 12.08
CA GLY A 520 -30.20 -1.39 13.31
C GLY A 520 -28.86 -1.88 13.84
N ALA A 521 -28.01 -2.47 13.00
CA ALA A 521 -26.70 -2.97 13.39
C ALA A 521 -25.55 -2.03 12.99
N ILE A 522 -25.50 -1.60 11.73
CA ILE A 522 -24.37 -0.82 11.20
C ILE A 522 -24.89 0.43 10.51
N PHE A 523 -24.22 1.54 10.79
CA PHE A 523 -24.43 2.81 10.12
C PHE A 523 -23.14 3.28 9.46
N VAL A 524 -23.18 3.57 8.16
CA VAL A 524 -22.05 4.03 7.36
C VAL A 524 -22.35 5.43 6.86
N GLN A 525 -21.44 6.37 7.11
CA GLN A 525 -21.55 7.75 6.66
C GLN A 525 -20.26 8.17 5.95
N ASP A 526 -20.33 8.35 4.62
CA ASP A 526 -19.25 8.80 3.75
C ASP A 526 -17.96 7.95 3.86
N ALA A 527 -18.11 6.64 4.09
CA ALA A 527 -17.01 5.71 4.33
C ALA A 527 -17.11 4.47 3.43
N ALA A 528 -16.01 3.72 3.29
CA ALA A 528 -15.93 2.53 2.44
C ALA A 528 -15.46 1.26 3.19
N PRO A 529 -16.08 0.88 4.33
CA PRO A 529 -15.71 -0.35 5.01
C PRO A 529 -16.09 -1.59 4.20
N THR A 530 -15.29 -2.65 4.34
CA THR A 530 -15.70 -4.01 3.95
C THR A 530 -16.41 -4.69 5.12
N ILE A 531 -17.59 -5.26 4.88
CA ILE A 531 -18.39 -6.01 5.83
C ILE A 531 -18.58 -7.41 5.25
N ARG A 532 -17.98 -8.44 5.87
CA ARG A 532 -17.99 -9.79 5.29
C ARG A 532 -18.25 -10.90 6.29
N ASN A 533 -18.78 -12.02 5.81
CA ASN A 533 -19.09 -13.22 6.61
C ASN A 533 -19.94 -12.93 7.86
N CYS A 534 -20.69 -11.84 7.84
CA CYS A 534 -21.52 -11.43 8.97
C CYS A 534 -22.94 -11.95 8.82
N GLU A 535 -23.62 -12.09 9.94
CA GLU A 535 -25.03 -12.44 9.99
C GLU A 535 -25.82 -11.36 10.71
N PHE A 536 -26.95 -10.95 10.11
CA PHE A 536 -27.81 -9.89 10.61
C PHE A 536 -29.21 -10.47 10.85
N ARG A 537 -29.60 -10.61 12.13
CA ARG A 537 -30.86 -11.24 12.53
C ARG A 537 -31.76 -10.27 13.29
N ASN A 538 -32.99 -10.11 12.83
CA ASN A 538 -34.04 -9.39 13.57
C ASN A 538 -33.63 -7.96 14.00
N ASN A 539 -32.72 -7.31 13.28
CA ASN A 539 -32.32 -5.94 13.55
C ASN A 539 -33.41 -4.99 13.04
N ARG A 540 -33.59 -3.85 13.71
CA ARG A 540 -34.69 -2.94 13.46
C ARG A 540 -34.26 -1.48 13.44
N ALA A 541 -34.50 -0.75 12.35
CA ALA A 541 -34.16 0.68 12.31
C ALA A 541 -35.17 1.55 13.10
N ALA A 542 -36.48 1.34 12.94
CA ALA A 542 -37.51 2.21 13.55
C ALA A 542 -38.27 1.56 14.71
N LEU A 543 -38.59 2.33 15.76
CA LEU A 543 -39.62 1.99 16.76
C LEU A 543 -40.83 2.94 16.61
N GLY A 544 -42.03 2.38 16.40
CA GLY A 544 -43.25 3.20 16.24
C GLY A 544 -43.36 3.85 14.85
N SER A 545 -43.91 5.06 14.77
CA SER A 545 -44.20 5.76 13.51
C SER A 545 -43.02 6.53 12.89
N ASN A 546 -41.80 6.36 13.40
CA ASN A 546 -40.61 7.05 12.89
C ASN A 546 -40.13 6.42 11.58
N LEU A 547 -39.53 7.22 10.69
CA LEU A 547 -38.85 6.72 9.51
C LEU A 547 -37.57 5.99 9.92
N GLY A 548 -37.44 4.72 9.52
CA GLY A 548 -36.27 3.89 9.72
C GLY A 548 -35.61 3.51 8.38
N TYR A 549 -34.30 3.63 8.32
CA TYR A 549 -33.49 3.29 7.15
C TYR A 549 -32.52 2.17 7.51
N GLY A 550 -32.54 1.07 6.75
CA GLY A 550 -31.56 0.00 6.89
C GLY A 550 -31.75 -0.76 8.19
N GLY A 551 -32.65 -1.75 8.21
CA GLY A 551 -32.94 -2.50 9.44
C GLY A 551 -31.70 -3.21 9.98
N ALA A 552 -30.79 -3.64 9.10
CA ALA A 552 -29.45 -4.07 9.46
C ALA A 552 -28.41 -2.97 9.18
N ILE A 553 -28.29 -2.52 7.93
CA ILE A 553 -27.25 -1.59 7.48
C ILE A 553 -27.86 -0.37 6.82
N CYS A 554 -27.48 0.82 7.28
CA CYS A 554 -27.80 2.08 6.60
C CYS A 554 -26.53 2.75 6.10
N VAL A 555 -26.54 3.21 4.85
CA VAL A 555 -25.42 3.86 4.18
C VAL A 555 -25.88 5.24 3.68
N LEU A 556 -25.20 6.30 4.13
CA LEU A 556 -25.36 7.67 3.65
C LEU A 556 -24.03 8.12 3.04
N GLY A 557 -23.95 8.19 1.72
CA GLY A 557 -22.68 8.40 1.02
C GLY A 557 -21.68 7.24 1.21
N GLY A 558 -20.55 7.32 0.50
CA GLY A 558 -19.47 6.33 0.58
C GLY A 558 -19.65 5.10 -0.32
N GLN A 559 -18.71 4.16 -0.20
CA GLN A 559 -18.54 3.01 -1.10
C GLN A 559 -18.32 1.67 -0.37
N PRO A 560 -19.20 1.25 0.58
CA PRO A 560 -18.99 0.01 1.33
C PRO A 560 -19.15 -1.25 0.47
N ARG A 561 -18.42 -2.31 0.86
CA ARG A 561 -18.51 -3.65 0.25
C ARG A 561 -19.14 -4.62 1.24
N VAL A 562 -20.17 -5.35 0.82
CA VAL A 562 -20.89 -6.33 1.65
C VAL A 562 -20.78 -7.72 1.01
N GLU A 563 -20.09 -8.65 1.67
CA GLU A 563 -19.68 -9.92 1.06
C GLU A 563 -20.08 -11.14 1.91
N SER A 564 -20.67 -12.15 1.29
CA SER A 564 -20.96 -13.44 1.94
C SER A 564 -21.74 -13.30 3.26
N CYS A 565 -22.61 -12.28 3.32
CA CYS A 565 -23.40 -11.96 4.50
C CYS A 565 -24.81 -12.55 4.41
N VAL A 566 -25.40 -12.85 5.57
CA VAL A 566 -26.77 -13.37 5.68
C VAL A 566 -27.64 -12.38 6.43
N PHE A 567 -28.76 -11.98 5.83
CA PHE A 567 -29.71 -11.02 6.37
C PHE A 567 -31.07 -11.69 6.56
N THR A 568 -31.45 -11.96 7.82
CA THR A 568 -32.70 -12.64 8.15
C THR A 568 -33.59 -11.83 9.08
N GLY A 569 -34.86 -11.63 8.71
CA GLY A 569 -35.87 -11.09 9.63
C GLY A 569 -35.69 -9.61 10.01
N ASN A 570 -34.81 -8.87 9.34
CA ASN A 570 -34.53 -7.47 9.66
C ASN A 570 -35.68 -6.56 9.20
N ARG A 571 -35.90 -5.45 9.91
CA ARG A 571 -37.07 -4.57 9.71
C ARG A 571 -36.72 -3.09 9.69
N ALA A 572 -37.31 -2.37 8.74
CA ALA A 572 -37.22 -0.90 8.67
C ALA A 572 -38.43 -0.33 7.94
N THR A 573 -38.51 0.99 7.83
CA THR A 573 -39.44 1.62 6.89
C THR A 573 -38.89 1.55 5.46
N ARG A 574 -37.57 1.66 5.29
CA ARG A 574 -36.90 1.55 4.00
C ARG A 574 -35.67 0.65 4.11
N GLY A 575 -35.57 -0.36 3.26
CA GLY A 575 -34.45 -1.31 3.30
C GLY A 575 -34.47 -2.11 4.59
N GLY A 576 -35.35 -3.10 4.70
CA GLY A 576 -35.42 -3.94 5.91
C GLY A 576 -34.08 -4.59 6.25
N ALA A 577 -33.28 -4.95 5.25
CA ALA A 577 -31.87 -5.29 5.45
C ALA A 577 -30.95 -4.07 5.22
N ILE A 578 -30.82 -3.61 3.97
CA ILE A 578 -29.87 -2.56 3.58
C ILE A 578 -30.61 -1.38 2.96
N SER A 579 -30.26 -0.16 3.40
CA SER A 579 -30.72 1.09 2.79
C SER A 579 -29.53 1.98 2.44
N ALA A 580 -29.45 2.40 1.18
CA ALA A 580 -28.41 3.29 0.65
C ALA A 580 -29.02 4.61 0.15
N ILE A 581 -28.37 5.73 0.47
CA ILE A 581 -28.78 7.06 0.05
C ILE A 581 -27.54 7.85 -0.39
N GLY A 582 -27.52 8.31 -1.65
CA GLY A 582 -26.36 9.02 -2.22
C GLY A 582 -25.06 8.20 -2.22
N ALA A 583 -25.14 6.86 -2.22
CA ALA A 583 -24.00 5.96 -2.01
C ALA A 583 -23.85 4.94 -3.15
N GLU A 584 -22.70 4.28 -3.20
CA GLU A 584 -22.44 3.14 -4.07
C GLU A 584 -22.17 1.91 -3.19
N VAL A 585 -22.92 0.83 -3.35
CA VAL A 585 -22.79 -0.34 -2.47
C VAL A 585 -22.61 -1.59 -3.31
N ALA A 586 -21.46 -2.23 -3.16
CA ALA A 586 -21.18 -3.53 -3.77
C ALA A 586 -21.65 -4.65 -2.82
N ILE A 587 -22.51 -5.54 -3.31
CA ILE A 587 -23.11 -6.65 -2.59
C ILE A 587 -22.77 -7.94 -3.32
N THR A 588 -22.05 -8.86 -2.68
CA THR A 588 -21.59 -10.10 -3.33
C THR A 588 -21.93 -11.32 -2.50
N ASN A 589 -22.52 -12.33 -3.13
CA ASN A 589 -22.87 -13.62 -2.52
C ASN A 589 -23.66 -13.50 -1.20
N CYS A 590 -24.53 -12.50 -1.11
CA CYS A 590 -25.33 -12.28 0.09
C CYS A 590 -26.71 -12.96 -0.02
N THR A 591 -27.25 -13.38 1.12
CA THR A 591 -28.58 -13.98 1.22
C THR A 591 -29.51 -13.09 2.03
N PHE A 592 -30.68 -12.76 1.49
CA PHE A 592 -31.67 -11.91 2.13
C PHE A 592 -32.99 -12.68 2.27
N THR A 593 -33.37 -13.05 3.49
CA THR A 593 -34.56 -13.86 3.73
C THR A 593 -35.47 -13.26 4.80
N ALA A 594 -36.78 -13.23 4.52
CA ALA A 594 -37.80 -12.79 5.47
C ALA A 594 -37.58 -11.38 6.06
N ASN A 595 -36.85 -10.51 5.37
CA ASN A 595 -36.73 -9.11 5.75
C ASN A 595 -38.01 -8.37 5.39
N ALA A 596 -38.35 -7.33 6.15
CA ALA A 596 -39.62 -6.64 6.00
C ALA A 596 -39.48 -5.12 6.03
N CYS A 597 -40.22 -4.46 5.14
CA CYS A 597 -40.59 -3.08 5.37
C CYS A 597 -41.92 -3.04 6.13
N ALA A 598 -41.84 -2.68 7.41
CA ALA A 598 -42.96 -2.67 8.35
C ALA A 598 -42.96 -1.36 9.16
N ASP A 599 -44.00 -1.16 9.96
CA ASP A 599 -44.12 -0.09 10.97
C ASP A 599 -44.66 1.28 10.49
N SER A 600 -44.94 1.45 9.20
CA SER A 600 -45.76 2.56 8.70
C SER A 600 -46.77 2.06 7.66
N ALA A 601 -47.92 2.72 7.52
CA ALA A 601 -48.86 2.41 6.42
C ALA A 601 -48.39 3.02 5.09
N ASP A 602 -47.61 4.11 5.17
CA ASP A 602 -47.07 4.86 4.05
C ASP A 602 -45.54 4.95 4.17
N GLY A 603 -44.82 4.82 3.03
CA GLY A 603 -43.36 4.98 2.99
C GLY A 603 -42.51 3.70 3.09
N CYS A 604 -43.14 2.52 3.04
CA CYS A 604 -42.46 1.21 3.00
C CYS A 604 -41.81 0.92 1.64
N PHE A 605 -40.49 0.97 1.53
CA PHE A 605 -39.82 0.74 0.25
C PHE A 605 -38.66 -0.25 0.37
N GLY A 606 -38.69 -1.32 -0.43
CA GLY A 606 -37.57 -2.25 -0.56
C GLY A 606 -37.35 -3.11 0.70
N ALA A 607 -38.05 -4.24 0.82
CA ALA A 607 -38.01 -5.02 2.06
C ALA A 607 -36.64 -5.62 2.39
N ALA A 608 -35.86 -6.02 1.39
CA ALA A 608 -34.44 -6.36 1.60
C ALA A 608 -33.57 -5.14 1.30
N LEU A 609 -33.65 -4.62 0.07
CA LEU A 609 -32.73 -3.61 -0.44
C LEU A 609 -33.48 -2.33 -0.84
N HIS A 610 -32.94 -1.18 -0.45
CA HIS A 610 -33.45 0.13 -0.84
C HIS A 610 -32.32 1.05 -1.29
N GLY A 611 -32.45 1.67 -2.47
CA GLY A 611 -31.53 2.68 -2.98
C GLY A 611 -32.24 3.98 -3.34
N GLN A 612 -31.75 5.12 -2.84
CA GLN A 612 -32.23 6.44 -3.23
C GLN A 612 -31.06 7.27 -3.77
N SER A 613 -31.13 7.68 -5.03
CA SER A 613 -30.04 8.38 -5.73
C SER A 613 -28.69 7.68 -5.50
N SER A 614 -28.70 6.34 -5.52
CA SER A 614 -27.58 5.46 -5.15
C SER A 614 -27.35 4.43 -6.24
N GLN A 615 -26.17 3.81 -6.24
CA GLN A 615 -25.84 2.65 -7.06
C GLN A 615 -25.75 1.40 -6.19
N LEU A 616 -26.49 0.34 -6.55
CA LEU A 616 -26.44 -0.95 -5.88
C LEU A 616 -26.01 -2.04 -6.86
N ASP A 617 -24.83 -2.63 -6.65
CA ASP A 617 -24.31 -3.69 -7.51
C ASP A 617 -24.35 -5.03 -6.78
N VAL A 618 -25.29 -5.89 -7.18
CA VAL A 618 -25.57 -7.19 -6.55
C VAL A 618 -25.11 -8.31 -7.46
N VAL A 619 -24.14 -9.09 -6.99
CA VAL A 619 -23.56 -10.21 -7.76
C VAL A 619 -23.67 -11.50 -6.96
N GLY A 620 -24.35 -12.50 -7.52
CA GLY A 620 -24.60 -13.77 -6.86
C GLY A 620 -25.54 -13.68 -5.66
N GLY A 621 -25.91 -14.83 -5.11
CA GLY A 621 -26.75 -14.91 -3.91
C GLY A 621 -28.26 -14.89 -4.18
N SER A 622 -29.05 -14.54 -3.16
CA SER A 622 -30.51 -14.64 -3.19
C SER A 622 -31.23 -13.55 -2.40
N ILE A 623 -32.38 -13.10 -2.91
CA ILE A 623 -33.29 -12.17 -2.26
C ILE A 623 -34.67 -12.80 -2.23
N ASP A 624 -34.94 -13.59 -1.19
CA ASP A 624 -36.05 -14.54 -1.17
C ASP A 624 -37.02 -14.34 0.01
N GLY A 625 -38.32 -14.40 -0.26
CA GLY A 625 -39.35 -14.41 0.78
C GLY A 625 -39.44 -13.13 1.61
N ASN A 626 -39.02 -11.99 1.07
CA ASN A 626 -39.06 -10.68 1.73
C ASN A 626 -40.42 -9.99 1.49
N GLY A 627 -40.81 -9.07 2.38
CA GLY A 627 -42.16 -8.50 2.40
C GLY A 627 -42.21 -6.98 2.60
N SER A 628 -42.76 -6.23 1.64
CA SER A 628 -42.96 -4.79 1.75
C SER A 628 -44.44 -4.44 1.93
N CYS A 629 -44.73 -3.54 2.86
CA CYS A 629 -46.08 -3.04 3.08
C CYS A 629 -46.57 -2.07 1.99
N TYR A 630 -45.69 -1.63 1.07
CA TYR A 630 -46.03 -0.75 -0.03
C TYR A 630 -45.44 -1.21 -1.37
N ARG A 631 -44.19 -0.86 -1.71
CA ARG A 631 -43.53 -1.26 -2.97
C ARG A 631 -42.18 -1.95 -2.77
N GLY A 632 -41.79 -2.78 -3.72
CA GLY A 632 -40.48 -3.46 -3.76
C GLY A 632 -40.36 -4.53 -2.68
N GLY A 633 -40.97 -5.69 -2.90
CA GLY A 633 -40.93 -6.80 -1.94
C GLY A 633 -39.52 -7.36 -1.75
N ALA A 634 -38.67 -7.32 -2.77
CA ALA A 634 -37.23 -7.59 -2.67
C ALA A 634 -36.44 -6.27 -2.62
N MET A 635 -36.55 -5.47 -3.68
CA MET A 635 -35.74 -4.28 -3.88
C MET A 635 -36.57 -3.09 -4.36
N TYR A 636 -36.19 -1.88 -3.92
CA TYR A 636 -36.74 -0.61 -4.42
C TYR A 636 -35.63 0.40 -4.74
N ILE A 637 -35.68 1.00 -5.94
CA ILE A 637 -34.75 2.06 -6.39
C ILE A 637 -35.53 3.34 -6.70
N ALA A 638 -35.04 4.48 -6.22
CA ALA A 638 -35.56 5.81 -6.56
C ALA A 638 -34.47 6.72 -7.12
N GLY A 639 -34.55 7.04 -8.41
CA GLY A 639 -33.67 8.00 -9.10
C GLY A 639 -32.18 7.63 -9.16
N GLY A 640 -31.82 6.39 -8.81
CA GLY A 640 -30.45 5.84 -8.84
C GLY A 640 -30.31 4.68 -9.83
N ALA A 641 -29.31 3.83 -9.64
CA ALA A 641 -29.06 2.65 -10.46
C ALA A 641 -28.99 1.37 -9.61
N ALA A 642 -29.37 0.25 -10.18
CA ALA A 642 -29.05 -1.06 -9.61
C ALA A 642 -28.70 -2.07 -10.69
N THR A 643 -27.73 -2.93 -10.40
CA THR A 643 -27.27 -4.02 -11.26
C THR A 643 -27.43 -5.32 -10.51
N LEU A 644 -28.18 -6.28 -11.06
CA LEU A 644 -28.27 -7.64 -10.53
C LEU A 644 -27.70 -8.62 -11.54
N THR A 645 -26.71 -9.39 -11.10
CA THR A 645 -26.02 -10.37 -11.94
C THR A 645 -25.93 -11.72 -11.24
N ASP A 646 -26.45 -12.77 -11.87
CA ASP A 646 -26.46 -14.14 -11.32
C ASP A 646 -27.21 -14.25 -9.96
N VAL A 647 -28.29 -13.49 -9.81
CA VAL A 647 -29.08 -13.38 -8.57
C VAL A 647 -30.44 -14.08 -8.71
N SER A 648 -30.91 -14.70 -7.63
CA SER A 648 -32.29 -15.17 -7.51
C SER A 648 -33.15 -14.22 -6.67
N VAL A 649 -34.37 -13.93 -7.15
CA VAL A 649 -35.35 -13.05 -6.50
C VAL A 649 -36.68 -13.81 -6.42
N LYS A 650 -36.90 -14.54 -5.32
CA LYS A 650 -38.02 -15.50 -5.24
C LYS A 650 -39.02 -15.25 -4.13
N GLY A 651 -40.31 -15.43 -4.44
CA GLY A 651 -41.36 -15.50 -3.42
C GLY A 651 -41.55 -14.22 -2.60
N ASN A 652 -41.05 -13.08 -3.08
CA ASN A 652 -41.18 -11.81 -2.40
C ASN A 652 -42.59 -11.22 -2.57
N ARG A 653 -42.99 -10.36 -1.64
CA ARG A 653 -44.36 -9.83 -1.56
C ARG A 653 -44.38 -8.34 -1.37
N ALA A 654 -45.23 -7.65 -2.13
CA ALA A 654 -45.54 -6.24 -1.92
C ALA A 654 -47.05 -6.00 -1.86
N ARG A 655 -47.48 -4.87 -1.28
CA ARG A 655 -48.91 -4.55 -1.23
C ARG A 655 -49.39 -3.86 -2.51
N PHE A 656 -48.67 -2.85 -2.99
CA PHE A 656 -49.14 -1.97 -4.07
C PHE A 656 -48.36 -2.11 -5.38
N GLY A 657 -47.12 -2.60 -5.37
CA GLY A 657 -46.45 -2.92 -6.63
C GLY A 657 -44.99 -3.32 -6.51
N GLY A 658 -44.47 -3.94 -7.56
CA GLY A 658 -43.12 -4.51 -7.61
C GLY A 658 -42.95 -5.59 -6.54
N GLY A 659 -43.65 -6.71 -6.71
CA GLY A 659 -43.64 -7.83 -5.76
C GLY A 659 -42.22 -8.34 -5.50
N GLY A 660 -41.40 -8.41 -6.55
CA GLY A 660 -39.95 -8.53 -6.46
C GLY A 660 -39.29 -7.15 -6.49
N LEU A 661 -39.19 -6.59 -7.69
CA LEU A 661 -38.37 -5.40 -7.99
C LEU A 661 -39.26 -4.18 -8.26
N ALA A 662 -38.88 -3.02 -7.75
CA ALA A 662 -39.57 -1.77 -8.02
C ALA A 662 -38.58 -0.63 -8.31
N VAL A 663 -38.86 0.17 -9.32
CA VAL A 663 -38.05 1.31 -9.73
C VAL A 663 -38.93 2.54 -9.92
N ALA A 664 -38.56 3.65 -9.30
CA ALA A 664 -39.24 4.95 -9.44
C ALA A 664 -38.23 5.98 -9.96
N GLY A 665 -38.10 6.06 -11.29
CA GLY A 665 -37.00 6.76 -11.94
C GLY A 665 -35.63 6.09 -11.68
N GLY A 666 -34.66 6.36 -12.55
CA GLY A 666 -33.35 5.70 -12.50
C GLY A 666 -33.23 4.51 -13.46
N SER A 667 -32.33 3.57 -13.17
CA SER A 667 -32.07 2.39 -14.02
C SER A 667 -31.98 1.08 -13.22
N LEU A 668 -32.41 -0.01 -13.86
CA LEU A 668 -32.21 -1.37 -13.37
C LEU A 668 -31.66 -2.26 -14.49
N GLU A 669 -30.48 -2.82 -14.25
CA GLU A 669 -29.83 -3.80 -15.11
C GLU A 669 -29.97 -5.20 -14.50
N LEU A 670 -30.39 -6.16 -15.32
CA LEU A 670 -30.58 -7.56 -14.94
C LEU A 670 -29.83 -8.44 -15.94
N ALA A 671 -28.86 -9.21 -15.46
CA ALA A 671 -28.10 -10.16 -16.26
C ALA A 671 -28.14 -11.54 -15.61
N ARG A 672 -28.76 -12.54 -16.27
CA ARG A 672 -28.87 -13.92 -15.75
C ARG A 672 -29.56 -13.97 -14.38
N VAL A 673 -30.65 -13.23 -14.25
CA VAL A 673 -31.44 -13.14 -13.01
C VAL A 673 -32.68 -14.03 -13.11
N LEU A 674 -33.05 -14.68 -11.99
CA LEU A 674 -34.29 -15.43 -11.87
C LEU A 674 -35.28 -14.70 -10.95
N VAL A 675 -36.35 -14.15 -11.51
CA VAL A 675 -37.44 -13.46 -10.80
C VAL A 675 -38.66 -14.37 -10.76
N GLU A 676 -38.87 -15.07 -9.65
CA GLU A 676 -39.81 -16.18 -9.57
C GLU A 676 -40.83 -16.08 -8.43
N GLY A 677 -42.12 -16.30 -8.72
CA GLY A 677 -43.14 -16.48 -7.69
C GLY A 677 -43.40 -15.25 -6.82
N ASN A 678 -43.00 -14.06 -7.27
CA ASN A 678 -43.20 -12.82 -6.54
C ASN A 678 -44.64 -12.32 -6.70
N THR A 679 -45.18 -11.67 -5.66
CA THR A 679 -46.62 -11.35 -5.60
C THR A 679 -46.90 -9.93 -5.15
N VAL A 680 -47.97 -9.35 -5.71
CA VAL A 680 -48.53 -8.07 -5.29
C VAL A 680 -49.98 -8.27 -4.84
N ALA A 681 -50.40 -7.57 -3.78
CA ALA A 681 -51.75 -7.72 -3.24
C ALA A 681 -52.83 -6.85 -3.92
N LEU A 682 -52.51 -5.62 -4.35
CA LEU A 682 -53.48 -4.61 -4.81
C LEU A 682 -53.04 -3.75 -6.01
N GLY A 683 -51.92 -4.08 -6.68
CA GLY A 683 -51.45 -3.28 -7.82
C GLY A 683 -50.67 -4.10 -8.85
N ASN A 684 -49.61 -3.51 -9.42
CA ASN A 684 -48.99 -3.97 -10.67
C ASN A 684 -47.60 -4.57 -10.46
N GLY A 685 -47.07 -5.27 -11.47
CA GLY A 685 -45.67 -5.69 -11.49
C GLY A 685 -45.38 -6.77 -10.44
N GLY A 686 -45.90 -7.98 -10.64
CA GLY A 686 -45.67 -9.10 -9.72
C GLY A 686 -44.17 -9.39 -9.59
N GLY A 687 -43.47 -9.49 -10.72
CA GLY A 687 -42.02 -9.65 -10.78
C GLY A 687 -41.30 -8.31 -10.64
N ALA A 688 -41.56 -7.39 -11.58
CA ALA A 688 -40.97 -6.06 -11.59
C ALA A 688 -41.96 -4.94 -11.95
N GLU A 689 -41.81 -3.78 -11.32
CA GLU A 689 -42.58 -2.58 -11.62
C GLU A 689 -41.68 -1.35 -11.84
N PHE A 690 -42.02 -0.54 -12.84
CA PHE A 690 -41.33 0.71 -13.17
C PHE A 690 -42.33 1.88 -13.23
N GLU A 691 -42.08 2.89 -12.40
CA GLU A 691 -42.71 4.21 -12.42
C GLU A 691 -41.75 5.20 -13.09
N GLY A 692 -41.60 5.08 -14.41
CA GLY A 692 -40.55 5.73 -15.20
C GLY A 692 -39.17 5.10 -15.00
N GLY A 693 -38.20 5.53 -15.80
CA GLY A 693 -36.81 5.06 -15.74
C GLY A 693 -36.43 4.09 -16.86
N LEU A 694 -35.30 3.40 -16.69
CA LEU A 694 -34.69 2.53 -17.68
C LEU A 694 -34.59 1.09 -17.16
N ILE A 695 -34.85 0.13 -18.04
CA ILE A 695 -34.52 -1.28 -17.81
C ILE A 695 -33.44 -1.72 -18.81
N ALA A 696 -32.50 -2.54 -18.37
CA ALA A 696 -31.61 -3.31 -19.24
C ALA A 696 -31.65 -4.77 -18.78
N ALA A 697 -32.64 -5.52 -19.26
CA ALA A 697 -32.81 -6.92 -18.90
C ALA A 697 -32.26 -7.81 -20.03
N ARG A 698 -31.28 -8.65 -19.70
CA ARG A 698 -30.70 -9.63 -20.62
C ARG A 698 -30.63 -11.00 -19.98
N ASN A 699 -30.97 -12.04 -20.74
CA ASN A 699 -30.87 -13.43 -20.30
C ASN A 699 -31.57 -13.67 -18.95
N THR A 700 -32.73 -13.03 -18.73
CA THR A 700 -33.41 -13.00 -17.43
C THR A 700 -34.74 -13.74 -17.51
N ILE A 701 -35.10 -14.46 -16.45
CA ILE A 701 -36.34 -15.24 -16.36
C ILE A 701 -37.31 -14.57 -15.39
N PHE A 702 -38.52 -14.28 -15.86
CA PHE A 702 -39.66 -13.84 -15.06
C PHE A 702 -40.71 -14.94 -15.05
N ARG A 703 -40.82 -15.70 -13.95
CA ARG A 703 -41.67 -16.88 -13.87
C ARG A 703 -42.69 -16.85 -12.74
N GLY A 704 -43.94 -17.19 -13.03
CA GLY A 704 -44.94 -17.48 -12.00
C GLY A 704 -45.26 -16.29 -11.07
N ASN A 705 -44.94 -15.07 -11.48
CA ASN A 705 -45.18 -13.87 -10.70
C ASN A 705 -46.66 -13.45 -10.83
N ARG A 706 -47.20 -12.81 -9.79
CA ARG A 706 -48.64 -12.51 -9.71
C ARG A 706 -48.92 -11.08 -9.29
N ALA A 707 -49.76 -10.40 -10.08
CA ALA A 707 -50.34 -9.10 -9.76
C ALA A 707 -51.85 -9.11 -10.07
N PRO A 708 -52.73 -8.57 -9.22
CA PRO A 708 -54.13 -8.39 -9.58
C PRO A 708 -54.32 -7.25 -10.59
N GLY A 709 -53.40 -6.28 -10.62
CA GLY A 709 -53.32 -5.23 -11.63
C GLY A 709 -52.64 -5.71 -12.91
N LEU A 710 -51.87 -4.85 -13.55
CA LEU A 710 -51.22 -5.14 -14.84
C LEU A 710 -49.78 -5.64 -14.68
N GLY A 711 -49.30 -6.37 -15.68
CA GLY A 711 -47.92 -6.85 -15.77
C GLY A 711 -47.56 -7.80 -14.64
N GLY A 712 -48.14 -9.00 -14.64
CA GLY A 712 -47.81 -10.05 -13.67
C GLY A 712 -46.30 -10.33 -13.62
N GLY A 713 -45.64 -10.42 -14.77
CA GLY A 713 -44.18 -10.47 -14.88
C GLY A 713 -43.55 -9.08 -14.71
N ILE A 714 -43.77 -8.20 -15.69
CA ILE A 714 -43.19 -6.84 -15.73
C ILE A 714 -44.28 -5.83 -16.03
N SER A 715 -44.31 -4.71 -15.30
CA SER A 715 -45.16 -3.56 -15.56
C SER A 715 -44.34 -2.27 -15.60
N GLY A 716 -44.32 -1.56 -16.73
CA GLY A 716 -43.65 -0.27 -16.86
C GLY A 716 -44.52 0.82 -17.44
N LEU A 717 -44.59 1.96 -16.74
CA LEU A 717 -45.21 3.19 -17.23
C LEU A 717 -44.14 4.24 -17.47
N GLY A 718 -44.02 4.75 -18.70
CA GLY A 718 -42.91 5.63 -19.10
C GLY A 718 -41.55 4.91 -19.16
N LEU A 719 -41.55 3.63 -19.54
CA LEU A 719 -40.35 2.78 -19.53
C LEU A 719 -39.49 2.98 -20.79
N GLY A 720 -38.17 3.10 -20.60
CA GLY A 720 -37.17 3.06 -21.68
C GLY A 720 -36.14 1.94 -21.47
N GLY A 721 -35.22 1.79 -22.42
CA GLY A 721 -34.10 0.84 -22.34
C GLY A 721 -34.30 -0.41 -23.20
N SER A 722 -33.89 -1.59 -22.71
CA SER A 722 -33.98 -2.85 -23.45
C SER A 722 -34.40 -4.05 -22.59
N ILE A 723 -35.18 -4.95 -23.20
CA ILE A 723 -35.54 -6.26 -22.67
C ILE A 723 -35.24 -7.26 -23.78
N GLU A 724 -34.19 -8.05 -23.57
CA GLU A 724 -33.57 -8.88 -24.60
C GLU A 724 -33.32 -10.29 -24.08
N ASN A 725 -33.56 -11.29 -24.93
CA ASN A 725 -33.23 -12.69 -24.61
C ASN A 725 -33.84 -13.13 -23.27
N CYS A 726 -35.05 -12.67 -22.94
CA CYS A 726 -35.72 -12.99 -21.67
C CYS A 726 -36.82 -14.04 -21.84
N LEU A 727 -37.16 -14.73 -20.76
CA LEU A 727 -38.28 -15.67 -20.67
C LEU A 727 -39.30 -15.14 -19.69
N VAL A 728 -40.50 -14.83 -20.18
CA VAL A 728 -41.65 -14.37 -19.37
C VAL A 728 -42.71 -15.46 -19.40
N ASP A 729 -42.74 -16.26 -18.33
CA ASP A 729 -43.42 -17.56 -18.32
C ASP A 729 -44.40 -17.74 -17.16
N GLY A 730 -45.65 -18.09 -17.46
CA GLY A 730 -46.61 -18.51 -16.43
C GLY A 730 -46.98 -17.42 -15.41
N ASN A 731 -46.77 -16.15 -15.73
CA ASN A 731 -47.15 -15.05 -14.85
C ASN A 731 -48.65 -14.77 -14.91
N SER A 732 -49.21 -14.11 -13.90
CA SER A 732 -50.64 -13.80 -13.82
C SER A 732 -50.91 -12.33 -13.51
N GLY A 733 -51.80 -11.73 -14.30
CA GLY A 733 -52.21 -10.33 -14.27
C GLY A 733 -53.71 -10.18 -14.51
N GLY A 734 -54.25 -8.99 -14.25
CA GLY A 734 -55.63 -8.61 -14.57
C GLY A 734 -55.88 -8.58 -16.08
N SER A 735 -55.27 -7.62 -16.79
CA SER A 735 -55.43 -7.45 -18.25
C SER A 735 -54.15 -7.67 -19.06
N VAL A 736 -53.00 -7.84 -18.40
CA VAL A 736 -51.73 -8.27 -19.00
C VAL A 736 -50.98 -9.08 -17.95
N GLY A 737 -50.79 -10.37 -18.20
CA GLY A 737 -50.08 -11.28 -17.29
C GLY A 737 -48.57 -11.25 -17.47
N GLY A 738 -48.09 -11.17 -18.70
CA GLY A 738 -46.68 -11.22 -19.03
C GLY A 738 -45.99 -9.87 -18.83
N LEU A 739 -45.80 -9.15 -19.93
CA LEU A 739 -45.05 -7.90 -20.00
C LEU A 739 -45.96 -6.76 -20.48
N LEU A 740 -46.11 -5.74 -19.65
CA LEU A 740 -46.72 -4.47 -20.02
C LEU A 740 -45.65 -3.36 -20.00
N ALA A 741 -45.50 -2.65 -21.12
CA ALA A 741 -44.68 -1.45 -21.19
C ALA A 741 -45.38 -0.33 -21.98
N THR A 742 -45.63 0.79 -21.30
CA THR A 742 -45.97 2.06 -21.93
C THR A 742 -44.69 2.88 -22.03
N ALA A 743 -44.15 3.08 -23.23
CA ALA A 743 -42.92 3.82 -23.41
C ALA A 743 -43.18 5.33 -23.57
N SER A 744 -42.28 6.13 -23.00
CA SER A 744 -42.20 7.58 -23.20
C SER A 744 -40.87 7.98 -23.87
N GLY A 745 -40.14 7.02 -24.44
CA GLY A 745 -38.82 7.15 -25.05
C GLY A 745 -38.41 5.88 -25.79
N ALA A 746 -37.11 5.71 -26.10
CA ALA A 746 -36.60 4.52 -26.78
C ALA A 746 -36.67 3.29 -25.86
N LEU A 747 -37.48 2.30 -26.26
CA LEU A 747 -37.59 1.00 -25.59
C LEU A 747 -37.49 -0.11 -26.65
N ALA A 748 -36.53 -1.01 -26.51
CA ALA A 748 -36.37 -2.19 -27.36
C ALA A 748 -36.82 -3.45 -26.63
N VAL A 749 -37.79 -4.17 -27.18
CA VAL A 749 -38.26 -5.47 -26.67
C VAL A 749 -38.09 -6.49 -27.79
N ARG A 750 -37.07 -7.33 -27.69
CA ARG A 750 -36.70 -8.27 -28.77
C ARG A 750 -36.11 -9.57 -28.27
N ASN A 751 -36.20 -10.62 -29.07
CA ASN A 751 -35.64 -11.94 -28.77
C ASN A 751 -36.19 -12.55 -27.47
N ASN A 752 -37.40 -12.16 -27.04
CA ASN A 752 -37.99 -12.68 -25.81
C ASN A 752 -38.99 -13.80 -26.10
N ILE A 753 -39.09 -14.77 -25.19
CA ILE A 753 -40.20 -15.73 -25.17
C ILE A 753 -41.22 -15.28 -24.13
N VAL A 754 -42.47 -15.05 -24.55
CA VAL A 754 -43.58 -14.68 -23.68
C VAL A 754 -44.68 -15.73 -23.81
N VAL A 755 -44.81 -16.59 -22.80
CA VAL A 755 -45.60 -17.82 -22.90
C VAL A 755 -46.40 -18.12 -21.64
N ARG A 756 -47.61 -18.68 -21.80
CA ARG A 756 -48.46 -19.18 -20.71
C ARG A 756 -48.87 -18.13 -19.67
N ASN A 757 -48.83 -16.84 -19.99
CA ASN A 757 -49.16 -15.78 -19.04
C ASN A 757 -50.68 -15.52 -19.00
N ALA A 758 -51.27 -15.64 -17.83
CA ALA A 758 -52.71 -15.46 -17.60
C ALA A 758 -53.07 -13.97 -17.49
N GLY A 759 -54.10 -13.55 -18.21
CA GLY A 759 -54.46 -12.13 -18.40
C GLY A 759 -53.84 -11.54 -19.67
N GLY A 760 -53.01 -12.29 -20.40
CA GLY A 760 -52.45 -11.93 -21.70
C GLY A 760 -50.92 -11.78 -21.71
N GLY A 761 -50.32 -11.83 -22.90
CA GLY A 761 -48.87 -11.97 -23.10
C GLY A 761 -48.09 -10.66 -23.06
N LEU A 762 -47.99 -10.00 -24.22
CA LEU A 762 -47.12 -8.85 -24.46
C LEU A 762 -47.95 -7.62 -24.87
N THR A 763 -47.79 -6.52 -24.12
CA THR A 763 -48.35 -5.22 -24.49
C THR A 763 -47.25 -4.17 -24.46
N VAL A 764 -46.88 -3.66 -25.62
CA VAL A 764 -45.94 -2.54 -25.77
C VAL A 764 -46.63 -1.43 -26.56
N VAL A 765 -46.71 -0.23 -25.97
CA VAL A 765 -47.38 0.95 -26.56
C VAL A 765 -46.62 2.24 -26.24
N GLY A 766 -46.75 3.27 -27.09
CA GLY A 766 -46.12 4.59 -26.88
C GLY A 766 -45.16 5.01 -27.99
N SER A 767 -44.81 6.30 -28.05
CA SER A 767 -43.91 6.85 -29.07
C SER A 767 -42.46 6.47 -28.78
N GLY A 768 -41.85 5.66 -29.66
CA GLY A 768 -40.44 5.26 -29.55
C GLY A 768 -40.20 3.83 -29.02
N ALA A 769 -41.26 3.07 -28.71
CA ALA A 769 -41.13 1.65 -28.43
C ALA A 769 -41.04 0.83 -29.72
N ALA A 770 -40.13 -0.14 -29.74
CA ALA A 770 -40.01 -1.16 -30.77
C ALA A 770 -40.10 -2.54 -30.10
N ALA A 771 -41.17 -3.27 -30.38
CA ALA A 771 -41.31 -4.68 -30.02
C ALA A 771 -41.32 -5.50 -31.31
N ASP A 772 -40.26 -6.25 -31.55
CA ASP A 772 -40.09 -7.09 -32.74
C ASP A 772 -39.11 -8.24 -32.45
N TRP A 773 -39.14 -9.30 -33.25
CA TRP A 773 -38.31 -10.51 -33.08
C TRP A 773 -38.55 -11.28 -31.76
N ASN A 774 -39.75 -11.20 -31.18
CA ASN A 774 -40.15 -11.98 -30.00
C ASN A 774 -40.92 -13.23 -30.40
N ASN A 775 -41.01 -14.23 -29.52
CA ASN A 775 -41.99 -15.31 -29.64
C ASN A 775 -43.06 -15.18 -28.54
N VAL A 776 -44.28 -14.82 -28.93
CA VAL A 776 -45.40 -14.61 -28.02
C VAL A 776 -46.48 -15.63 -28.35
N TRP A 777 -46.67 -16.62 -27.47
CA TRP A 777 -47.55 -17.75 -27.78
C TRP A 777 -48.26 -18.33 -26.57
N GLY A 778 -49.51 -18.73 -26.77
CA GLY A 778 -50.26 -19.53 -25.81
C GLY A 778 -50.57 -18.80 -24.50
N ASN A 779 -50.75 -17.48 -24.55
CA ASN A 779 -51.08 -16.67 -23.37
C ASN A 779 -52.61 -16.55 -23.18
N PRO A 780 -53.19 -17.09 -22.09
CA PRO A 780 -54.61 -16.93 -21.82
C PRO A 780 -55.00 -15.46 -21.60
N GLY A 781 -55.96 -14.95 -22.38
CA GLY A 781 -56.29 -13.52 -22.44
C GLY A 781 -55.81 -12.83 -23.72
N GLY A 782 -55.04 -13.54 -24.56
CA GLY A 782 -54.52 -13.08 -25.84
C GLY A 782 -53.01 -12.85 -25.80
N ASP A 783 -52.32 -13.20 -26.88
CA ASP A 783 -50.87 -13.02 -26.99
C ASP A 783 -50.49 -11.53 -27.01
N TYR A 784 -51.28 -10.70 -27.70
CA TYR A 784 -51.12 -9.24 -27.75
C TYR A 784 -52.40 -8.53 -27.29
N PRO A 785 -52.65 -8.42 -25.97
CA PRO A 785 -53.85 -7.80 -25.44
C PRO A 785 -53.77 -6.26 -25.47
N ALA A 786 -54.88 -5.61 -25.11
CA ALA A 786 -54.98 -4.15 -24.95
C ALA A 786 -54.60 -3.31 -26.20
N GLY A 787 -54.85 -3.86 -27.40
CA GLY A 787 -54.64 -3.16 -28.67
C GLY A 787 -53.20 -3.17 -29.18
N SER A 788 -52.28 -3.85 -28.50
CA SER A 788 -50.94 -4.12 -29.01
C SER A 788 -51.02 -5.02 -30.25
N GLN A 789 -50.08 -4.85 -31.17
CA GLN A 789 -49.99 -5.66 -32.39
C GLN A 789 -48.65 -6.39 -32.41
N PRO A 790 -48.57 -7.57 -33.01
CA PRO A 790 -47.30 -8.26 -33.21
C PRO A 790 -46.36 -7.40 -34.08
N GLY A 791 -45.07 -7.46 -33.76
CA GLY A 791 -44.01 -6.98 -34.62
C GLY A 791 -43.99 -7.73 -35.96
N ALA A 792 -43.35 -7.13 -36.97
CA ALA A 792 -43.32 -7.72 -38.32
C ALA A 792 -42.59 -9.07 -38.38
N ASN A 793 -41.66 -9.29 -37.44
CA ASN A 793 -40.81 -10.46 -37.34
C ASN A 793 -41.07 -11.29 -36.06
N ASP A 794 -42.12 -10.95 -35.31
CA ASP A 794 -42.54 -11.75 -34.15
C ASP A 794 -43.01 -13.15 -34.59
N LEU A 795 -42.71 -14.14 -33.77
CA LEU A 795 -43.22 -15.50 -33.85
C LEU A 795 -44.44 -15.65 -32.93
N GLY A 796 -45.42 -16.43 -33.39
CA GLY A 796 -46.59 -16.83 -32.61
C GLY A 796 -46.72 -18.34 -32.59
N ARG A 797 -45.67 -19.05 -32.17
CA ARG A 797 -45.60 -20.52 -32.20
C ARG A 797 -45.17 -21.09 -30.86
N ASP A 798 -45.55 -22.35 -30.61
CA ASP A 798 -45.09 -23.07 -29.43
C ASP A 798 -43.55 -23.05 -29.38
N PRO A 799 -42.94 -22.45 -28.35
CA PRO A 799 -41.49 -22.41 -28.22
C PRO A 799 -40.87 -23.80 -28.02
N LEU A 800 -41.67 -24.84 -27.72
CA LEU A 800 -41.18 -26.19 -27.43
C LEU A 800 -40.10 -26.18 -26.34
N LEU A 801 -40.36 -25.46 -25.24
CA LEU A 801 -39.49 -25.47 -24.07
C LEU A 801 -39.41 -26.90 -23.52
N ALA A 802 -38.23 -27.30 -23.06
CA ALA A 802 -38.00 -28.63 -22.51
C ALA A 802 -38.97 -28.96 -21.36
N ALA A 803 -39.38 -30.23 -21.28
CA ALA A 803 -40.46 -30.67 -20.41
C ALA A 803 -40.08 -30.80 -18.91
N ALA A 804 -38.79 -30.71 -18.58
CA ALA A 804 -38.32 -30.85 -17.20
C ALA A 804 -38.67 -29.60 -16.36
N PRO A 805 -39.16 -29.73 -15.12
CA PRO A 805 -39.45 -28.59 -14.26
C PRO A 805 -38.21 -27.72 -14.03
N GLY A 806 -38.29 -26.42 -14.34
CA GLY A 806 -37.19 -25.47 -14.21
C GLY A 806 -36.30 -25.36 -15.44
N ASP A 807 -36.38 -26.32 -16.36
CA ASP A 807 -35.69 -26.28 -17.65
C ASP A 807 -36.41 -25.31 -18.59
N CYS A 808 -35.60 -24.44 -19.19
CA CYS A 808 -36.06 -23.35 -20.04
C CYS A 808 -35.40 -23.45 -21.43
N ALA A 809 -34.64 -24.52 -21.69
CA ALA A 809 -33.98 -24.77 -22.97
C ALA A 809 -35.00 -24.91 -24.09
N LEU A 810 -34.61 -24.47 -25.29
CA LEU A 810 -35.36 -24.75 -26.50
C LEU A 810 -35.18 -26.24 -26.86
N GLY A 811 -36.27 -26.92 -27.20
CA GLY A 811 -36.20 -28.28 -27.75
C GLY A 811 -35.51 -28.31 -29.12
N GLU A 812 -35.08 -29.50 -29.56
CA GLU A 812 -34.30 -29.73 -30.80
C GLU A 812 -34.95 -29.19 -32.07
N HIS A 813 -36.26 -29.00 -32.04
CA HIS A 813 -37.06 -28.53 -33.16
C HIS A 813 -37.81 -27.24 -32.85
N SER A 814 -37.35 -26.49 -31.84
CA SER A 814 -37.98 -25.24 -31.48
C SER A 814 -37.97 -24.27 -32.66
N PRO A 815 -39.11 -23.60 -32.94
CA PRO A 815 -39.16 -22.54 -33.95
C PRO A 815 -38.36 -21.30 -33.54
N CYS A 816 -37.86 -21.22 -32.31
CA CYS A 816 -37.11 -20.09 -31.78
C CYS A 816 -35.60 -20.16 -32.08
N LEU A 817 -35.10 -21.31 -32.58
CA LEU A 817 -33.69 -21.51 -32.88
C LEU A 817 -33.23 -20.70 -34.11
N ASP A 818 -32.13 -19.97 -33.98
CA ASP A 818 -31.54 -19.06 -34.96
C ASP A 818 -32.54 -18.06 -35.56
N ARG A 819 -33.57 -17.66 -34.79
CA ARG A 819 -34.70 -16.83 -35.26
C ARG A 819 -34.76 -15.40 -34.74
N GLY A 820 -33.90 -15.02 -33.81
CA GLY A 820 -33.83 -13.68 -33.23
C GLY A 820 -33.25 -12.62 -34.16
N ASP A 821 -33.25 -11.37 -33.69
CA ASP A 821 -32.76 -10.19 -34.39
C ASP A 821 -31.38 -10.46 -35.04
N PRO A 822 -31.24 -10.26 -36.37
CA PRO A 822 -30.01 -10.55 -37.09
C PRO A 822 -28.89 -9.53 -36.84
N GLU A 823 -29.12 -8.47 -36.06
CA GLU A 823 -28.09 -7.49 -35.72
C GLU A 823 -26.88 -8.17 -35.05
N PRO A 824 -25.64 -7.95 -35.50
CA PRO A 824 -24.44 -8.62 -34.96
C PRO A 824 -24.26 -8.49 -33.44
N ALA A 825 -24.74 -7.40 -32.83
CA ALA A 825 -24.71 -7.22 -31.38
C ALA A 825 -25.61 -8.21 -30.60
N CYS A 826 -26.48 -8.95 -31.30
CA CYS A 826 -27.41 -9.92 -30.74
C CYS A 826 -26.98 -11.36 -30.94
N ALA A 827 -25.96 -11.61 -31.78
CA ALA A 827 -25.49 -12.95 -32.11
C ALA A 827 -25.18 -13.77 -30.86
N ASP A 828 -25.40 -15.08 -30.97
CA ASP A 828 -25.09 -16.00 -29.89
C ASP A 828 -23.56 -16.10 -29.68
N PRO A 829 -23.09 -16.57 -28.51
CA PRO A 829 -21.67 -16.59 -28.19
C PRO A 829 -20.77 -17.37 -29.17
N ASP A 830 -21.35 -18.26 -29.98
CA ASP A 830 -20.66 -19.03 -31.03
C ASP A 830 -20.65 -18.31 -32.40
N GLY A 831 -21.26 -17.12 -32.48
CA GLY A 831 -21.38 -16.31 -33.69
C GLY A 831 -22.53 -16.72 -34.61
N SER A 832 -23.39 -17.66 -34.22
CA SER A 832 -24.63 -17.95 -34.94
C SER A 832 -25.62 -16.78 -34.79
N ARG A 833 -26.69 -16.84 -35.57
CA ARG A 833 -27.76 -15.87 -35.46
C ARG A 833 -28.47 -16.09 -34.11
N ALA A 834 -28.77 -15.00 -33.40
CA ALA A 834 -29.43 -15.02 -32.11
C ALA A 834 -30.63 -16.00 -32.05
N ASP A 835 -30.69 -16.81 -31.00
CA ASP A 835 -31.90 -17.51 -30.58
C ASP A 835 -32.93 -16.54 -29.96
N ILE A 836 -34.23 -16.87 -30.06
CA ILE A 836 -35.28 -16.17 -29.31
C ILE A 836 -35.44 -16.84 -27.95
N GLY A 837 -35.14 -16.14 -26.86
CA GLY A 837 -35.26 -16.62 -25.49
C GLY A 837 -33.97 -16.49 -24.69
N VAL A 838 -33.97 -17.03 -23.45
CA VAL A 838 -32.80 -17.02 -22.55
C VAL A 838 -31.77 -18.08 -22.91
N HIS A 839 -32.20 -19.14 -23.61
CA HIS A 839 -31.44 -20.36 -23.85
C HIS A 839 -31.60 -20.82 -25.29
N GLY A 840 -30.56 -21.45 -25.84
CA GLY A 840 -30.62 -22.15 -27.12
C GLY A 840 -31.13 -23.58 -27.03
N GLY A 841 -30.87 -24.39 -28.06
CA GLY A 841 -31.35 -25.76 -28.26
C GLY A 841 -30.86 -26.83 -27.24
N PRO A 842 -31.14 -28.13 -27.48
CA PRO A 842 -30.83 -29.21 -26.55
C PRO A 842 -29.35 -29.24 -26.16
N GLY A 843 -29.09 -29.06 -24.86
CA GLY A 843 -27.77 -28.75 -24.30
C GLY A 843 -27.75 -27.45 -23.50
N ALA A 844 -28.87 -26.71 -23.42
CA ALA A 844 -28.99 -25.41 -22.75
C ALA A 844 -29.89 -25.39 -21.47
N VAL A 845 -29.92 -26.46 -20.66
CA VAL A 845 -30.59 -26.47 -19.33
C VAL A 845 -29.84 -25.62 -18.31
N MET A 846 -30.39 -24.47 -17.91
CA MET A 846 -29.79 -23.62 -16.87
C MET A 846 -30.54 -23.69 -15.55
N VAL A 847 -30.37 -24.79 -14.82
CA VAL A 847 -30.50 -24.69 -13.37
C VAL A 847 -29.07 -24.63 -12.86
N ALA A 848 -28.62 -23.43 -12.47
CA ALA A 848 -27.32 -23.27 -11.84
C ALA A 848 -27.18 -24.36 -10.75
N PRO A 849 -26.21 -25.27 -10.88
CA PRO A 849 -26.15 -26.43 -10.02
C PRO A 849 -25.96 -25.99 -8.57
N PRO A 850 -26.54 -26.69 -7.59
CA PRO A 850 -26.29 -26.38 -6.19
C PRO A 850 -24.79 -26.35 -5.90
N ALA A 851 -24.37 -25.44 -5.03
CA ALA A 851 -22.99 -25.33 -4.62
C ALA A 851 -22.46 -26.68 -4.13
N VAL A 852 -21.23 -27.03 -4.53
CA VAL A 852 -20.60 -28.27 -4.07
C VAL A 852 -20.31 -28.17 -2.58
N THR A 853 -20.46 -29.29 -1.86
CA THR A 853 -20.28 -29.36 -0.41
C THR A 853 -19.09 -30.24 -0.06
N GLY A 854 -18.66 -30.20 1.21
CA GLY A 854 -17.57 -31.07 1.68
C GLY A 854 -16.23 -30.83 0.99
N ALA A 855 -15.98 -29.61 0.49
CA ALA A 855 -14.66 -29.23 0.00
C ALA A 855 -13.63 -29.42 1.12
N ALA A 856 -12.51 -30.07 0.81
CA ALA A 856 -11.42 -30.32 1.74
C ALA A 856 -10.09 -30.39 0.99
N VAL A 857 -9.02 -29.94 1.64
CA VAL A 857 -7.66 -30.01 1.10
C VAL A 857 -6.86 -31.03 1.93
N THR A 858 -6.11 -31.88 1.25
CA THR A 858 -5.11 -32.78 1.86
C THR A 858 -3.73 -32.51 1.24
N ALA A 859 -2.71 -32.34 2.07
CA ALA A 859 -1.33 -32.25 1.57
C ALA A 859 -0.82 -33.64 1.14
N LEU A 860 -0.22 -33.75 -0.04
CA LEU A 860 0.29 -35.02 -0.58
C LEU A 860 1.82 -35.19 -0.47
N GLY A 861 2.51 -34.18 0.07
CA GLY A 861 3.97 -34.11 0.11
C GLY A 861 4.58 -33.55 -1.19
N GLY A 862 5.81 -33.05 -1.12
CA GLY A 862 6.51 -32.49 -2.29
C GLY A 862 5.91 -31.18 -2.85
N GLY A 863 5.25 -30.39 -2.01
CA GLY A 863 4.54 -29.17 -2.40
C GLY A 863 3.24 -29.38 -3.16
N ARG A 864 2.76 -30.63 -3.23
CA ARG A 864 1.49 -30.98 -3.87
C ARG A 864 0.35 -31.01 -2.87
N VAL A 865 -0.81 -30.55 -3.31
CA VAL A 865 -2.07 -30.56 -2.56
C VAL A 865 -3.13 -31.29 -3.37
N ARG A 866 -4.02 -31.99 -2.68
CA ARG A 866 -5.21 -32.62 -3.25
C ARG A 866 -6.43 -31.90 -2.70
N LEU A 867 -7.18 -31.26 -3.58
CA LEU A 867 -8.50 -30.72 -3.29
C LEU A 867 -9.54 -31.80 -3.62
N ASN A 868 -10.42 -32.11 -2.67
CA ASN A 868 -11.55 -33.02 -2.85
C ASN A 868 -12.85 -32.27 -2.54
N TRP A 869 -13.96 -32.64 -3.18
CA TRP A 869 -15.29 -32.14 -2.84
C TRP A 869 -16.34 -33.25 -3.03
N THR A 870 -17.55 -33.02 -2.53
CA THR A 870 -18.71 -33.87 -2.81
C THR A 870 -19.38 -33.37 -4.08
N ALA A 871 -19.71 -34.29 -5.01
CA ALA A 871 -20.40 -33.95 -6.24
C ALA A 871 -21.70 -33.18 -5.94
N SER A 872 -22.00 -32.15 -6.73
CA SER A 872 -23.31 -31.50 -6.71
C SER A 872 -24.41 -32.54 -6.99
N PRO A 873 -25.58 -32.48 -6.33
CA PRO A 873 -26.68 -33.43 -6.55
C PRO A 873 -27.39 -33.23 -7.90
N ALA A 874 -27.03 -32.21 -8.68
CA ALA A 874 -27.57 -32.00 -10.02
C ALA A 874 -27.15 -33.12 -10.99
N THR A 875 -28.05 -33.50 -11.89
CA THR A 875 -27.89 -34.67 -12.78
C THR A 875 -27.17 -34.37 -14.09
N ASP A 876 -26.85 -33.10 -14.35
CA ASP A 876 -26.38 -32.54 -15.61
C ASP A 876 -25.03 -31.82 -15.47
N ILE A 877 -24.25 -32.12 -14.42
CA ILE A 877 -22.90 -31.55 -14.24
C ILE A 877 -21.97 -32.00 -15.37
N HIS A 878 -21.33 -31.04 -16.03
CA HIS A 878 -20.33 -31.30 -17.06
C HIS A 878 -18.91 -31.15 -16.54
N HIS A 879 -18.64 -30.11 -15.74
CA HIS A 879 -17.33 -29.91 -15.13
C HIS A 879 -17.42 -29.10 -13.83
N TYR A 880 -16.28 -28.99 -13.13
CA TYR A 880 -16.08 -28.11 -11.99
C TYR A 880 -14.99 -27.11 -12.33
N VAL A 881 -15.15 -25.87 -11.87
CA VAL A 881 -14.10 -24.86 -11.97
C VAL A 881 -13.52 -24.64 -10.58
N VAL A 882 -12.20 -24.79 -10.48
CA VAL A 882 -11.45 -24.56 -9.24
C VAL A 882 -10.80 -23.19 -9.33
N TYR A 883 -11.07 -22.34 -8.34
CA TYR A 883 -10.48 -21.02 -8.23
C TYR A 883 -9.49 -21.00 -7.07
N ARG A 884 -8.43 -20.20 -7.20
CA ARG A 884 -7.40 -20.06 -6.17
C ARG A 884 -6.90 -18.62 -6.04
N ASP A 885 -6.60 -18.21 -4.82
CA ASP A 885 -5.92 -16.94 -4.52
C ASP A 885 -5.09 -17.06 -3.24
N THR A 886 -4.16 -16.13 -3.01
CA THR A 886 -3.41 -16.01 -1.76
C THR A 886 -4.23 -15.29 -0.67
N ALA A 887 -5.30 -14.59 -1.05
CA ALA A 887 -6.19 -13.88 -0.15
C ALA A 887 -7.32 -14.77 0.40
N ALA A 888 -7.47 -14.79 1.73
CA ALA A 888 -8.64 -15.39 2.39
C ALA A 888 -9.92 -14.65 1.97
N ALA A 889 -10.97 -15.42 1.64
CA ALA A 889 -12.25 -14.97 1.09
C ALA A 889 -12.13 -14.14 -0.21
N PHE A 890 -11.17 -14.47 -1.07
CA PHE A 890 -11.08 -13.86 -2.40
C PHE A 890 -12.37 -14.02 -3.21
N VAL A 891 -12.72 -13.00 -3.99
CA VAL A 891 -13.82 -13.08 -4.98
C VAL A 891 -13.33 -13.91 -6.16
N PRO A 892 -13.97 -15.07 -6.45
CA PRO A 892 -13.63 -15.88 -7.60
C PRO A 892 -13.93 -15.13 -8.89
N SER A 893 -13.00 -15.16 -9.84
CA SER A 893 -13.18 -14.57 -11.17
C SER A 893 -12.50 -15.45 -12.21
N PRO A 894 -12.80 -15.29 -13.51
CA PRO A 894 -12.14 -16.07 -14.56
C PRO A 894 -10.61 -15.99 -14.51
N ALA A 895 -10.05 -14.85 -14.09
CA ALA A 895 -8.60 -14.67 -13.94
C ALA A 895 -7.97 -15.49 -12.80
N LYS A 896 -8.80 -16.00 -11.88
CA LYS A 896 -8.39 -16.79 -10.71
C LYS A 896 -8.73 -18.28 -10.84
N ALA A 897 -9.30 -18.69 -11.97
CA ALA A 897 -9.54 -20.09 -12.27
C ALA A 897 -8.20 -20.80 -12.53
N VAL A 898 -7.91 -21.85 -11.77
CA VAL A 898 -6.64 -22.60 -11.88
C VAL A 898 -6.80 -23.95 -12.56
N SER A 899 -8.01 -24.50 -12.59
CA SER A 899 -8.28 -25.75 -13.30
C SER A 899 -9.76 -25.95 -13.62
N VAL A 900 -10.02 -26.73 -14.66
CA VAL A 900 -11.33 -27.26 -15.03
C VAL A 900 -11.28 -28.78 -14.90
N VAL A 901 -12.15 -29.33 -14.06
CA VAL A 901 -12.19 -30.77 -13.75
C VAL A 901 -13.48 -31.37 -14.32
N ALA A 902 -13.35 -32.24 -15.33
CA ALA A 902 -14.50 -32.88 -15.95
C ALA A 902 -15.23 -33.83 -14.99
N HIS A 903 -16.57 -33.80 -15.00
CA HIS A 903 -17.40 -34.76 -14.27
C HIS A 903 -17.17 -36.19 -14.81
N PRO A 904 -17.16 -37.26 -13.99
CA PRO A 904 -17.51 -37.35 -12.57
C PRO A 904 -16.37 -37.12 -11.58
N ALA A 905 -15.21 -36.62 -12.01
CA ALA A 905 -14.09 -36.40 -11.09
C ALA A 905 -14.40 -35.25 -10.11
N VAL A 906 -14.24 -35.53 -8.81
CA VAL A 906 -14.48 -34.56 -7.72
C VAL A 906 -13.22 -34.29 -6.89
N GLN A 907 -12.08 -34.37 -7.56
CA GLN A 907 -10.78 -34.10 -6.96
C GLN A 907 -9.84 -33.44 -7.97
N LEU A 908 -8.94 -32.60 -7.48
CA LEU A 908 -7.85 -31.99 -8.23
C LEU A 908 -6.55 -32.14 -7.43
N GLU A 909 -5.49 -32.55 -8.09
CA GLU A 909 -4.13 -32.44 -7.54
C GLU A 909 -3.37 -31.34 -8.25
N GLU A 910 -2.74 -30.48 -7.46
CA GLU A 910 -1.90 -29.40 -7.98
C GLU A 910 -0.64 -29.21 -7.13
N ALA A 911 0.34 -28.50 -7.69
CA ALA A 911 1.57 -28.10 -7.02
C ALA A 911 1.65 -26.56 -7.00
N PRO A 912 0.94 -25.89 -6.08
CA PRO A 912 0.95 -24.44 -6.00
C PRO A 912 2.33 -23.92 -5.52
N PRO A 913 2.75 -22.69 -5.90
CA PRO A 913 3.94 -22.04 -5.33
C PRO A 913 3.89 -21.97 -3.80
N ALA A 914 5.00 -21.71 -3.12
CA ALA A 914 5.01 -21.71 -1.66
C ALA A 914 4.12 -20.60 -1.07
N GLY A 915 3.18 -20.96 -0.19
CA GLY A 915 2.34 -19.97 0.49
C GLY A 915 0.97 -20.50 0.94
N PRO A 916 0.20 -19.66 1.67
CA PRO A 916 -1.20 -19.94 1.96
C PRO A 916 -2.02 -19.72 0.69
N TRP A 917 -2.77 -20.74 0.30
CA TRP A 917 -3.67 -20.70 -0.84
C TRP A 917 -5.07 -21.03 -0.39
N TYR A 918 -6.02 -20.27 -0.89
CA TYR A 918 -7.43 -20.49 -0.63
C TYR A 918 -8.09 -20.96 -1.90
N TYR A 919 -8.98 -21.94 -1.78
CA TYR A 919 -9.69 -22.55 -2.90
C TYR A 919 -11.18 -22.45 -2.70
N VAL A 920 -11.88 -22.24 -3.80
CA VAL A 920 -13.31 -22.51 -3.89
C VAL A 920 -13.59 -23.26 -5.19
N VAL A 921 -14.66 -24.05 -5.18
CA VAL A 921 -15.09 -24.83 -6.34
C VAL A 921 -16.52 -24.43 -6.69
N SER A 922 -16.78 -24.20 -7.98
CA SER A 922 -18.14 -24.10 -8.50
C SER A 922 -18.41 -25.27 -9.45
N ALA A 923 -19.61 -25.83 -9.37
CA ALA A 923 -20.08 -26.80 -10.35
C ALA A 923 -20.59 -26.07 -11.58
N VAL A 924 -20.31 -26.62 -12.75
CA VAL A 924 -20.80 -26.10 -14.03
C VAL A 924 -21.56 -27.21 -14.75
N ASP A 925 -22.82 -26.94 -15.07
CA ASP A 925 -23.65 -27.86 -15.84
C ASP A 925 -23.17 -27.99 -17.29
N ALA A 926 -23.79 -28.89 -18.06
CA ALA A 926 -23.49 -29.12 -19.49
C ALA A 926 -23.74 -27.92 -20.41
N THR A 927 -24.20 -26.81 -19.84
CA THR A 927 -24.87 -25.72 -20.52
C THR A 927 -24.17 -24.40 -20.22
N GLY A 928 -23.26 -24.40 -19.24
CA GLY A 928 -22.33 -23.33 -18.92
C GLY A 928 -22.60 -22.60 -17.60
N HIS A 929 -23.60 -23.00 -16.80
CA HIS A 929 -23.97 -22.29 -15.58
C HIS A 929 -23.15 -22.71 -14.41
N ALA A 930 -22.46 -21.73 -13.86
CA ALA A 930 -21.81 -21.87 -12.58
C ALA A 930 -22.87 -21.83 -11.46
N GLY A 931 -22.82 -22.86 -10.61
CA GLY A 931 -23.48 -22.87 -9.32
C GLY A 931 -22.84 -21.92 -8.31
N GLY A 932 -23.41 -21.87 -7.11
CA GLY A 932 -22.75 -21.23 -5.98
C GLY A 932 -21.38 -21.84 -5.66
N PHE A 933 -20.49 -21.07 -5.05
CA PHE A 933 -19.18 -21.56 -4.65
C PHE A 933 -19.24 -22.44 -3.40
N SER A 934 -18.35 -23.42 -3.32
CA SER A 934 -18.11 -24.18 -2.10
C SER A 934 -17.70 -23.28 -0.93
N ALA A 935 -17.79 -23.81 0.29
CA ALA A 935 -17.03 -23.24 1.39
C ALA A 935 -15.55 -23.14 0.98
N GLN A 936 -14.92 -22.02 1.33
CA GLN A 936 -13.51 -21.82 1.05
C GLN A 936 -12.66 -22.75 1.92
N VAL A 937 -11.66 -23.37 1.32
CA VAL A 937 -10.70 -24.23 2.01
C VAL A 937 -9.29 -23.74 1.79
N ALA A 938 -8.46 -23.83 2.83
CA ALA A 938 -7.08 -23.38 2.79
C ALA A 938 -6.13 -24.57 2.58
N ALA A 939 -5.13 -24.36 1.73
CA ALA A 939 -3.98 -25.22 1.59
C ALA A 939 -2.71 -24.44 1.92
N TRP A 940 -1.73 -25.13 2.48
CA TRP A 940 -0.37 -24.64 2.58
C TRP A 940 0.48 -25.52 1.68
N SER A 941 0.87 -25.01 0.51
CA SER A 941 1.93 -25.66 -0.28
C SER A 941 3.26 -25.19 0.27
N ALA A 942 4.00 -26.11 0.89
CA ALA A 942 5.40 -25.91 1.18
C ALA A 942 6.21 -26.13 -0.11
N ALA A 943 7.18 -25.28 -0.41
CA ALA A 943 8.27 -25.69 -1.30
C ALA A 943 8.87 -26.99 -0.75
N THR A 944 9.32 -27.88 -1.63
CA THR A 944 9.96 -29.14 -1.22
C THR A 944 11.00 -28.90 -0.11
N PRO A 945 11.01 -29.77 0.89
CA PRO A 945 11.49 -29.45 2.23
C PRO A 945 13.01 -29.32 2.26
N VAL A 946 13.51 -28.17 2.72
CA VAL A 946 14.55 -28.25 3.74
C VAL A 946 13.78 -28.59 5.03
N PRO A 947 14.08 -29.70 5.71
CA PRO A 947 13.21 -30.24 6.76
C PRO A 947 12.85 -29.17 7.79
N ASP A 948 11.54 -29.10 8.10
CA ASP A 948 11.03 -28.57 9.37
C ASP A 948 11.78 -29.28 10.49
N ALA A 949 12.89 -28.68 10.94
CA ALA A 949 13.29 -28.83 12.31
C ALA A 949 12.26 -28.00 13.08
N GLY A 950 11.28 -28.70 13.67
CA GLY A 950 10.25 -28.09 14.50
C GLY A 950 10.84 -27.03 15.42
N LEU A 951 10.04 -26.00 15.71
CA LEU A 951 10.39 -24.97 16.70
C LEU A 951 11.11 -25.64 17.87
N PRO A 952 12.32 -25.19 18.22
CA PRO A 952 13.13 -25.94 19.17
C PRO A 952 12.36 -26.16 20.46
N ALA A 953 12.21 -27.40 20.89
CA ALA A 953 11.45 -27.71 22.11
C ALA A 953 12.12 -27.15 23.38
N ALA A 954 13.40 -26.81 23.29
CA ALA A 954 14.20 -26.27 24.38
C ALA A 954 15.25 -25.28 23.86
N LEU A 955 15.71 -24.39 24.74
CA LEU A 955 16.85 -23.52 24.51
C LEU A 955 18.10 -24.39 24.31
N ALA A 956 18.82 -24.23 23.19
CA ALA A 956 20.01 -25.04 22.92
C ALA A 956 21.04 -24.30 22.05
N VAL A 957 22.33 -24.67 22.16
CA VAL A 957 23.33 -24.25 21.16
C VAL A 957 23.45 -25.37 20.13
N ALA A 958 22.92 -25.14 18.93
CA ALA A 958 22.81 -26.13 17.87
C ALA A 958 24.16 -26.47 17.23
N SER A 959 24.99 -25.46 16.93
CA SER A 959 26.36 -25.69 16.47
C SER A 959 27.26 -24.48 16.70
N VAL A 960 28.56 -24.72 16.75
CA VAL A 960 29.56 -23.65 16.66
C VAL A 960 30.61 -24.05 15.63
N ARG A 961 30.71 -23.31 14.53
CA ARG A 961 31.54 -23.69 13.37
C ARG A 961 32.25 -22.49 12.72
N PRO A 962 33.56 -22.61 12.40
CA PRO A 962 34.46 -23.69 12.81
C PRO A 962 34.66 -23.73 14.34
N ASN A 963 35.01 -24.87 14.92
CA ASN A 963 35.39 -24.98 16.34
C ASN A 963 36.26 -26.25 16.52
N PRO A 964 37.60 -26.14 16.61
CA PRO A 964 38.37 -24.92 16.82
C PRO A 964 38.32 -23.92 15.66
N PHE A 965 38.46 -22.62 15.94
CA PHE A 965 38.40 -21.54 14.95
C PHE A 965 39.56 -20.56 15.08
N ASN A 966 39.84 -19.83 14.01
CA ASN A 966 40.87 -18.78 13.96
C ASN A 966 40.51 -17.69 12.93
N PRO A 967 40.25 -16.43 13.33
CA PRO A 967 39.77 -16.00 14.64
C PRO A 967 38.23 -16.04 14.71
N ARG A 968 37.53 -16.44 13.65
CA ARG A 968 36.06 -16.31 13.53
C ARG A 968 35.31 -17.63 13.62
N THR A 969 34.21 -17.64 14.36
CA THR A 969 33.22 -18.72 14.38
C THR A 969 31.80 -18.19 14.29
N VAL A 970 30.90 -19.00 13.74
CA VAL A 970 29.44 -18.79 13.80
C VAL A 970 28.88 -19.67 14.91
N VAL A 971 28.07 -19.10 15.78
CA VAL A 971 27.26 -19.80 16.78
C VAL A 971 25.83 -19.87 16.26
N SER A 972 25.34 -21.08 16.03
CA SER A 972 23.94 -21.36 15.72
C SER A 972 23.25 -21.88 16.98
N PHE A 973 22.12 -21.30 17.37
CA PHE A 973 21.40 -21.62 18.59
C PHE A 973 19.88 -21.53 18.44
N ASP A 974 19.20 -22.24 19.31
CA ASP A 974 17.78 -22.53 19.26
C ASP A 974 17.07 -21.83 20.41
N VAL A 975 16.00 -21.09 20.08
CA VAL A 975 15.17 -20.34 21.02
C VAL A 975 13.75 -20.92 21.00
N PRO A 976 13.25 -21.50 22.10
CA PRO A 976 11.98 -22.24 22.10
C PRO A 976 10.74 -21.34 22.13
N ARG A 977 10.88 -20.11 22.65
CA ARG A 977 9.79 -19.15 22.84
C ARG A 977 10.27 -17.74 22.49
N THR A 978 9.40 -16.92 21.91
CA THR A 978 9.73 -15.52 21.66
C THR A 978 9.94 -14.77 22.98
N GLY A 979 11.06 -14.07 23.16
CA GLY A 979 11.36 -13.32 24.39
C GLY A 979 12.83 -12.92 24.52
N ALA A 980 13.19 -12.35 25.68
CA ALA A 980 14.54 -11.88 25.96
C ALA A 980 15.56 -13.04 26.04
N VAL A 981 16.63 -12.92 25.25
CA VAL A 981 17.72 -13.90 25.12
C VAL A 981 19.07 -13.20 25.31
N GLN A 982 19.96 -13.82 26.08
CA GLN A 982 21.32 -13.35 26.29
C GLN A 982 22.33 -14.44 25.85
N LEU A 983 23.31 -14.06 25.02
CA LEU A 983 24.40 -14.93 24.59
C LEU A 983 25.74 -14.27 24.91
N ALA A 984 26.56 -14.93 25.74
CA ALA A 984 27.81 -14.35 26.22
C ALA A 984 28.94 -15.38 26.33
N ILE A 985 30.17 -14.93 26.09
CA ILE A 985 31.40 -15.73 26.14
C ILE A 985 32.14 -15.41 27.42
N HIS A 986 32.63 -16.45 28.10
CA HIS A 986 33.39 -16.36 29.34
C HIS A 986 34.71 -17.12 29.22
N ASP A 987 35.71 -16.71 30.00
CA ASP A 987 36.94 -17.49 30.16
C ASP A 987 36.72 -18.70 31.09
N LEU A 988 37.73 -19.57 31.23
CA LEU A 988 37.66 -20.75 32.12
C LEU A 988 37.52 -20.39 33.61
N ARG A 989 37.71 -19.12 34.00
CA ARG A 989 37.49 -18.63 35.36
C ARG A 989 36.09 -18.02 35.52
N GLY A 990 35.25 -18.08 34.49
CA GLY A 990 33.89 -17.55 34.49
C GLY A 990 33.81 -16.03 34.31
N ARG A 991 34.91 -15.34 33.95
CA ARG A 991 34.90 -13.91 33.68
C ARG A 991 34.34 -13.65 32.28
N LEU A 992 33.46 -12.67 32.17
CA LEU A 992 32.89 -12.24 30.88
C LEU A 992 34.01 -11.76 29.96
N VAL A 993 34.03 -12.30 28.74
CA VAL A 993 34.95 -11.94 27.67
C VAL A 993 34.24 -11.09 26.64
N ARG A 994 33.05 -11.50 26.19
CA ARG A 994 32.22 -10.73 25.25
C ARG A 994 30.74 -11.11 25.31
N ARG A 995 29.84 -10.13 25.32
CA ARG A 995 28.42 -10.37 25.00
C ARG A 995 28.23 -10.35 23.49
N LEU A 996 27.63 -11.41 22.97
CA LEU A 996 27.30 -11.58 21.57
C LEU A 996 25.86 -11.14 21.25
N LEU A 997 24.96 -11.28 22.23
CA LEU A 997 23.55 -10.89 22.13
C LEU A 997 22.99 -10.56 23.51
N ASP A 998 22.16 -9.52 23.61
CA ASP A 998 21.35 -9.19 24.78
C ASP A 998 20.08 -8.46 24.31
N GLY A 999 18.99 -9.20 24.02
CA GLY A 999 17.78 -8.64 23.38
C GLY A 999 16.64 -9.65 23.15
N SER A 1000 15.50 -9.19 22.63
CA SER A 1000 14.34 -10.07 22.36
C SER A 1000 14.45 -10.75 21.00
N LEU A 1001 14.28 -12.08 20.95
CA LEU A 1001 14.28 -12.88 19.72
C LEU A 1001 12.98 -13.68 19.56
N ALA A 1002 12.57 -13.92 18.32
CA ALA A 1002 11.47 -14.84 18.01
C ALA A 1002 11.83 -16.30 18.34
N ALA A 1003 10.84 -17.16 18.60
CA ALA A 1003 11.06 -18.60 18.69
C ALA A 1003 11.58 -19.14 17.35
N GLY A 1004 12.66 -19.92 17.37
CA GLY A 1004 13.31 -20.44 16.17
C GLY A 1004 14.83 -20.61 16.34
N ARG A 1005 15.50 -21.01 15.27
CA ARG A 1005 16.96 -21.08 15.20
C ARG A 1005 17.54 -19.74 14.76
N HIS A 1006 18.61 -19.30 15.42
CA HIS A 1006 19.29 -18.03 15.23
C HIS A 1006 20.79 -18.25 15.10
N GLU A 1007 21.48 -17.31 14.44
CA GLU A 1007 22.94 -17.36 14.31
C GLU A 1007 23.60 -16.03 14.69
N VAL A 1008 24.71 -16.11 15.43
CA VAL A 1008 25.54 -14.95 15.79
C VAL A 1008 27.01 -15.27 15.59
N LYS A 1009 27.78 -14.30 15.08
CA LYS A 1009 29.22 -14.43 14.81
C LYS A 1009 30.04 -13.96 16.00
N TRP A 1010 31.12 -14.67 16.31
CA TRP A 1010 32.20 -14.18 17.16
C TRP A 1010 33.50 -14.11 16.36
N ASP A 1011 34.18 -12.98 16.45
CA ASP A 1011 35.42 -12.67 15.74
C ASP A 1011 36.69 -12.94 16.56
N GLY A 1012 36.54 -13.57 17.73
CA GLY A 1012 37.66 -13.88 18.62
C GLY A 1012 38.18 -12.69 19.43
N THR A 1013 37.40 -11.63 19.64
CA THR A 1013 37.78 -10.47 20.45
C THR A 1013 36.96 -10.31 21.75
N ASP A 1014 37.48 -9.54 22.72
CA ASP A 1014 36.79 -9.18 23.97
C ASP A 1014 35.81 -8.00 23.80
N GLU A 1015 35.11 -7.57 24.87
CA GLU A 1015 34.18 -6.42 24.82
C GLU A 1015 34.84 -5.10 24.40
N GLY A 1016 36.16 -4.97 24.57
CA GLY A 1016 36.94 -3.81 24.14
C GLY A 1016 37.52 -3.96 22.72
N GLY A 1017 37.12 -4.99 21.97
CA GLY A 1017 37.59 -5.26 20.61
C GLY A 1017 39.03 -5.80 20.52
N ARG A 1018 39.66 -6.16 21.65
CA ARG A 1018 41.03 -6.70 21.64
C ARG A 1018 41.00 -8.20 21.33
N PRO A 1019 41.97 -8.74 20.58
CA PRO A 1019 42.06 -10.18 20.33
C PRO A 1019 42.08 -10.98 21.63
N ALA A 1020 41.17 -11.93 21.74
CA ALA A 1020 41.13 -12.88 22.84
C ALA A 1020 42.31 -13.87 22.70
N ALA A 1021 42.90 -14.28 23.82
CA ALA A 1021 44.02 -15.21 23.81
C ALA A 1021 43.61 -16.58 23.23
N ALA A 1022 44.48 -17.21 22.43
CA ALA A 1022 44.24 -18.58 21.99
C ALA A 1022 44.04 -19.49 23.22
N GLY A 1023 42.97 -20.29 23.21
CA GLY A 1023 42.54 -21.02 24.39
C GLY A 1023 41.09 -21.47 24.33
N VAL A 1024 40.63 -21.99 25.47
CA VAL A 1024 39.27 -22.50 25.63
C VAL A 1024 38.39 -21.44 26.30
N TYR A 1025 37.21 -21.22 25.73
CA TYR A 1025 36.18 -20.32 26.23
C TYR A 1025 34.85 -21.06 26.44
N LEU A 1026 33.97 -20.49 27.28
CA LEU A 1026 32.62 -20.97 27.52
C LEU A 1026 31.60 -20.00 26.96
N LEU A 1027 30.85 -20.43 25.96
CA LEU A 1027 29.66 -19.73 25.49
C LEU A 1027 28.49 -20.06 26.42
N ARG A 1028 27.69 -19.07 26.79
CA ARG A 1028 26.48 -19.23 27.62
C ARG A 1028 25.32 -18.50 26.98
N LEU A 1029 24.30 -19.26 26.60
CA LEU A 1029 22.99 -18.82 26.11
C LEU A 1029 21.99 -18.86 27.27
N ARG A 1030 21.17 -17.83 27.44
CA ARG A 1030 20.13 -17.75 28.48
C ARG A 1030 18.83 -17.20 27.93
N GLN A 1031 17.70 -17.71 28.42
CA GLN A 1031 16.36 -17.16 28.23
C GLN A 1031 15.58 -17.33 29.54
N GLY A 1032 15.32 -16.23 30.25
CA GLY A 1032 14.77 -16.28 31.61
C GLY A 1032 15.69 -17.04 32.58
N ASP A 1033 15.13 -18.05 33.26
CA ASP A 1033 15.88 -18.91 34.19
C ASP A 1033 16.63 -20.06 33.50
N GLU A 1034 16.33 -20.34 32.23
CA GLU A 1034 17.00 -21.40 31.45
C GLU A 1034 18.36 -20.89 30.91
N ALA A 1035 19.39 -21.74 31.01
CA ALA A 1035 20.72 -21.43 30.51
C ALA A 1035 21.43 -22.68 29.95
N VAL A 1036 22.03 -22.55 28.77
CA VAL A 1036 22.84 -23.60 28.13
C VAL A 1036 24.24 -23.07 27.85
N SER A 1037 25.25 -23.90 28.09
CA SER A 1037 26.64 -23.55 27.81
C SER A 1037 27.33 -24.56 26.91
N THR A 1038 28.23 -24.06 26.06
CA THR A 1038 29.09 -24.91 25.21
C THR A 1038 30.51 -24.37 25.15
N LYS A 1039 31.44 -25.24 24.75
CA LYS A 1039 32.87 -24.93 24.67
C LYS A 1039 33.24 -24.33 23.32
N LEU A 1040 34.05 -23.27 23.35
CA LEU A 1040 34.68 -22.62 22.22
C LEU A 1040 36.19 -22.84 22.29
N VAL A 1041 36.86 -23.13 21.18
CA VAL A 1041 38.32 -23.27 21.10
C VAL A 1041 38.86 -22.30 20.06
N LEU A 1042 39.48 -21.22 20.54
CA LEU A 1042 40.19 -20.26 19.68
C LEU A 1042 41.62 -20.77 19.48
N ALA A 1043 41.95 -21.14 18.24
CA ALA A 1043 43.28 -21.60 17.84
C ALA A 1043 44.17 -20.40 17.42
N LYS A 1044 45.48 -20.59 17.49
CA LYS A 1044 46.46 -19.62 16.97
C LYS A 1044 46.55 -19.65 15.46
#